data_AF-A0A0Q6APM9-F1
#
_entry.id   AF-A0A0Q6APM9-F1
#
_cell.length_a   1.000
_cell.length_b   1.000
_cell.length_c   1.000
_cell.angle_alpha   90.00
_cell.angle_beta   90.00
_cell.angle_gamma   90.00
#
_symmetry.space_group_name_H-M   'P 1'
#
loop_
_entity.id
_entity.type
_entity.pdbx_description
1 polymer ?
#
loop_
_entity_poly.entity_id
_entity_poly.type
_entity_poly.pdbx_seq_one_letter_code
_entity_poly.pdbx_strand_id
1 'polypeptide(L)'
;MATAIQKITLSSAQDIPFNKLVLSQSNVRRVKAGVSIDELAESITRRGLIQSLHVRPVLDADGQETGMYEVPAGGRRFRALQLLVKQKRLTKTSKVPCVVSDANADILVDEVSLAENIERAPLHPLDQFRAFQAMREKGMTEEAIAAAFFASVQVVKQRLRLAAVSPSLLDIYAEDGITLEQLMAFTVTNDHARQEQVWESVRNSWQREPYQIRRMLTETAVRASDKRAVFVGIDAYETNGGCVLRDLFQDDDGGWLQDPALLDRLVADKLKASAEAIAGEGWKWIEVAMSFPYGATHGLREIVGTPLDLTADEQATIEALNAECAKLEAEYENADELPDEIDQRLGEIETALASFDERPVHYEPADIAIAGVFVSLDADGTLSIDRGYVRPEDEIANQAGDGEGEEQDGGDDDADYPASPSVQRAVITICGKPAEPEEEDEDDTIKPLPDRLITELTADRTLALRDKLATDPSVAFVAVLHKFCQDVFYGGSQYGFAMEVSVRGTTFHSQPEGLRDSVYAKAIEARHDSWRKRLPAKVADLWDGLAALTGPEQAELFAHCASFGVNALYERADRYGGRVSAHSVEQRIAEADRLSLAVGLDMAEAGWRPTVANYLGRVTKPRILEAVREGAGERAAQLIAHLKKGDMATEAERLLAETGWLPEPLRNSGADAESTEADSGEGDEALPDFLDGDDEETNTDDEEERHLAAAE
;
A
#
# COMPACT_ATOMS: atom_id res chain seq x y z
N MET A 1 8.47 -35.36 -44.56
CA MET A 1 9.74 -35.20 -45.30
C MET A 1 10.82 -35.04 -44.25
N ALA A 2 11.70 -36.02 -44.06
CA ALA A 2 12.80 -35.88 -43.10
C ALA A 2 13.76 -34.82 -43.62
N THR A 3 13.92 -33.71 -42.89
CA THR A 3 14.96 -32.70 -43.14
C THR A 3 16.31 -33.43 -43.10
N ALA A 4 16.97 -33.50 -44.25
CA ALA A 4 18.28 -34.13 -44.35
C ALA A 4 19.24 -33.42 -43.38
N ILE A 5 19.87 -34.19 -42.49
CA ILE A 5 20.87 -33.67 -41.56
C ILE A 5 21.98 -33.01 -42.40
N GLN A 6 22.08 -31.68 -42.32
CA GLN A 6 23.15 -30.93 -42.96
C GLN A 6 24.48 -31.37 -42.35
N LYS A 7 25.39 -31.87 -43.20
CA LYS A 7 26.75 -32.21 -42.79
C LYS A 7 27.51 -30.90 -42.60
N ILE A 8 28.08 -30.71 -41.41
CA ILE A 8 28.95 -29.57 -41.12
C ILE A 8 30.29 -29.68 -41.87
N THR A 9 30.77 -28.56 -42.41
CA THR A 9 32.09 -28.44 -43.04
C THR A 9 33.00 -27.66 -42.11
N LEU A 10 34.14 -28.24 -41.73
CA LEU A 10 35.10 -27.58 -40.85
C LEU A 10 35.97 -26.57 -41.62
N SER A 11 36.28 -25.44 -40.99
CA SER A 11 37.19 -24.43 -41.53
C SER A 11 38.61 -24.96 -41.70
N SER A 12 39.28 -24.60 -42.80
CA SER A 12 40.63 -25.09 -43.11
C SER A 12 41.71 -24.25 -42.44
N ALA A 13 42.77 -24.91 -41.94
CA ALA A 13 43.95 -24.22 -41.41
C ALA A 13 44.92 -23.90 -42.56
N GLN A 14 45.31 -22.62 -42.68
CA GLN A 14 46.22 -22.14 -43.72
C GLN A 14 47.24 -21.16 -43.15
N ASP A 15 48.48 -21.28 -43.61
CA ASP A 15 49.56 -20.35 -43.29
C ASP A 15 49.53 -19.14 -44.24
N ILE A 16 49.19 -17.96 -43.69
CA ILE A 16 49.02 -16.73 -44.47
C ILE A 16 50.14 -15.74 -44.13
N PRO A 17 50.81 -15.15 -45.14
CA PRO A 17 51.78 -14.08 -44.91
C PRO A 17 51.16 -12.88 -44.17
N PHE A 18 51.85 -12.37 -43.14
CA PHE A 18 51.33 -11.27 -42.31
C PHE A 18 50.92 -10.03 -43.13
N ASN A 19 51.62 -9.72 -44.22
CA ASN A 19 51.29 -8.59 -45.10
C ASN A 19 49.96 -8.74 -45.87
N LYS A 20 49.34 -9.91 -45.86
CA LYS A 20 48.01 -10.17 -46.44
C LYS A 20 46.88 -10.12 -45.42
N LEU A 21 47.20 -9.91 -44.13
CA LEU A 21 46.24 -9.84 -43.05
C LEU A 21 45.90 -8.39 -42.69
N VAL A 22 44.61 -8.09 -42.58
CA VAL A 22 44.09 -6.78 -42.18
C VAL A 22 43.21 -6.96 -40.94
N LEU A 23 43.37 -6.08 -39.95
CA LEU A 23 42.53 -6.14 -38.75
C LEU A 23 41.09 -5.72 -39.11
N SER A 24 40.09 -6.54 -38.74
CA SER A 24 38.70 -6.13 -38.89
C SER A 24 38.38 -4.94 -37.97
N GLN A 25 37.55 -4.01 -38.44
CA GLN A 25 37.05 -2.89 -37.64
C GLN A 25 35.95 -3.33 -36.65
N SER A 26 35.38 -4.52 -36.83
CA SER A 26 34.29 -5.10 -36.03
C SER A 26 34.77 -5.77 -34.72
N ASN A 27 35.60 -5.08 -33.93
CA ASN A 27 35.98 -5.61 -32.62
C ASN A 27 34.88 -5.33 -31.57
N VAL A 28 34.33 -6.40 -31.00
CA VAL A 28 33.22 -6.32 -30.03
C VAL A 28 33.68 -5.80 -28.66
N ARG A 29 34.96 -5.99 -28.30
CA ARG A 29 35.50 -5.54 -27.01
C ARG A 29 35.82 -4.05 -27.01
N ARG A 30 35.06 -3.24 -26.25
CA ARG A 30 35.31 -1.80 -26.05
C ARG A 30 35.98 -1.50 -24.71
N VAL A 31 35.76 -2.32 -23.68
CA VAL A 31 36.34 -2.14 -22.33
C VAL A 31 37.70 -2.86 -22.22
N LYS A 32 38.74 -2.14 -21.75
CA LYS A 32 40.13 -2.65 -21.69
C LYS A 32 40.40 -3.44 -20.40
N ALA A 33 40.03 -4.72 -20.36
CA ALA A 33 40.49 -5.64 -19.32
C ALA A 33 41.45 -6.70 -19.89
N GLY A 34 42.74 -6.70 -19.49
CA GLY A 34 43.67 -7.83 -19.70
C GLY A 34 45.13 -7.47 -20.02
N VAL A 35 45.97 -8.51 -20.08
CA VAL A 35 47.42 -8.53 -20.40
C VAL A 35 47.83 -7.52 -21.49
N SER A 36 48.88 -6.74 -21.26
CA SER A 36 49.33 -5.74 -22.23
C SER A 36 49.73 -6.36 -23.58
N ILE A 37 49.64 -5.58 -24.66
CA ILE A 37 50.07 -6.05 -26.00
C ILE A 37 51.57 -6.38 -26.01
N ASP A 38 52.35 -5.69 -25.18
CA ASP A 38 53.80 -5.88 -25.06
C ASP A 38 54.14 -7.23 -24.40
N GLU A 39 53.46 -7.58 -23.30
CA GLU A 39 53.60 -8.91 -22.67
C GLU A 39 53.23 -10.05 -23.62
N LEU A 40 52.18 -9.86 -24.43
CA LEU A 40 51.76 -10.84 -25.42
C LEU A 40 52.79 -10.99 -26.55
N ALA A 41 53.41 -9.89 -27.00
CA ALA A 41 54.47 -9.92 -28.01
C ALA A 41 55.74 -10.63 -27.50
N GLU A 42 56.11 -10.43 -26.23
CA GLU A 42 57.22 -11.17 -25.61
C GLU A 42 56.91 -12.67 -25.49
N SER A 43 55.68 -13.02 -25.09
CA SER A 43 55.22 -14.42 -25.03
C SER A 43 55.29 -15.10 -26.40
N ILE A 44 54.81 -14.44 -27.46
CA ILE A 44 54.90 -14.95 -28.85
C ILE A 44 56.36 -15.13 -29.27
N THR A 45 57.26 -14.24 -28.85
CA THR A 45 58.68 -14.40 -29.18
C THR A 45 59.30 -15.63 -28.50
N ARG A 46 58.90 -15.94 -27.26
CA ARG A 46 59.44 -17.08 -26.51
C ARG A 46 58.83 -18.42 -26.91
N ARG A 47 57.52 -18.45 -27.18
CA ARG A 47 56.73 -19.69 -27.29
C ARG A 47 56.07 -19.89 -28.66
N GLY A 48 56.18 -18.92 -29.55
CA GLY A 48 55.45 -18.89 -30.82
C GLY A 48 53.96 -18.53 -30.63
N LEU A 49 53.24 -18.46 -31.75
CA LEU A 49 51.79 -18.23 -31.73
C LEU A 49 51.07 -19.55 -31.42
N ILE A 50 50.69 -19.74 -30.16
CA ILE A 50 50.04 -20.98 -29.68
C ILE A 50 48.61 -21.14 -30.22
N GLN A 51 47.87 -20.04 -30.36
CA GLN A 51 46.50 -20.03 -30.88
C GLN A 51 46.46 -19.27 -32.21
N SER A 52 45.98 -19.94 -33.26
CA SER A 52 45.84 -19.40 -34.63
C SER A 52 44.83 -18.24 -34.71
N LEU A 53 45.03 -17.35 -35.68
CA LEU A 53 44.09 -16.27 -35.99
C LEU A 53 42.91 -16.81 -36.78
N HIS A 54 41.71 -16.32 -36.53
CA HIS A 54 40.56 -16.63 -37.39
C HIS A 54 40.43 -15.52 -38.44
N VAL A 55 40.29 -15.89 -39.71
CA VAL A 55 40.34 -14.95 -40.83
C VAL A 55 39.27 -15.24 -41.87
N ARG A 56 38.75 -14.20 -42.51
CA ARG A 56 37.80 -14.29 -43.63
C ARG A 56 38.41 -13.62 -44.87
N PRO A 57 38.30 -14.22 -46.07
CA PRO A 57 38.79 -13.57 -47.29
C PRO A 57 38.00 -12.29 -47.60
N VAL A 58 38.69 -11.25 -48.02
CA VAL A 58 38.07 -9.98 -48.44
C VAL A 58 37.65 -10.09 -49.90
N LEU A 59 36.36 -9.89 -50.16
CA LEU A 59 35.78 -9.89 -51.50
C LEU A 59 35.83 -8.49 -52.13
N ASP A 60 36.02 -8.42 -53.45
CA ASP A 60 35.88 -7.19 -54.23
C ASP A 60 34.42 -6.89 -54.55
N ALA A 61 34.17 -5.76 -55.24
CA ALA A 61 32.82 -5.32 -55.62
C ALA A 61 32.10 -6.31 -56.57
N ASP A 62 32.84 -7.23 -57.20
CA ASP A 62 32.33 -8.26 -58.11
C ASP A 62 32.23 -9.64 -57.41
N GLY A 63 32.49 -9.72 -56.11
CA GLY A 63 32.39 -10.93 -55.30
C GLY A 63 33.57 -11.90 -55.42
N GLN A 64 34.71 -11.47 -55.98
CA GLN A 64 35.93 -12.29 -56.09
C GLN A 64 36.90 -12.03 -54.94
N GLU A 65 37.65 -13.06 -54.54
CA GLU A 65 38.64 -12.94 -53.47
C GLU A 65 39.82 -12.07 -53.90
N THR A 66 40.03 -10.96 -53.18
CA THR A 66 41.13 -10.02 -53.41
C THR A 66 42.51 -10.58 -53.03
N GLY A 67 42.56 -11.77 -52.41
CA GLY A 67 43.76 -12.38 -51.86
C GLY A 67 44.25 -11.74 -50.55
N MET A 68 43.47 -10.82 -49.97
CA MET A 68 43.63 -10.26 -48.63
C MET A 68 42.62 -10.90 -47.68
N TYR A 69 42.97 -10.97 -46.40
CA TYR A 69 42.12 -11.56 -45.38
C TYR A 69 41.90 -10.58 -44.24
N GLU A 70 40.64 -10.42 -43.82
CA GLU A 70 40.29 -9.72 -42.61
C GLU A 70 40.43 -10.65 -41.39
N VAL A 71 40.74 -10.08 -40.23
CA VAL A 71 40.89 -10.81 -38.95
C VAL A 71 39.74 -10.41 -38.01
N PRO A 72 38.61 -11.14 -38.00
CA PRO A 72 37.50 -10.93 -37.07
C PRO A 72 37.82 -11.29 -35.62
N ALA A 73 38.62 -12.35 -35.43
CA ALA A 73 38.91 -12.94 -34.12
C ALA A 73 40.44 -13.09 -33.93
N GLY A 74 40.93 -12.73 -32.75
CA GLY A 74 42.37 -12.66 -32.45
C GLY A 74 43.05 -11.30 -32.66
N GLY A 75 42.32 -10.19 -32.60
CA GLY A 75 42.87 -8.84 -32.83
C GLY A 75 44.08 -8.45 -31.94
N ARG A 76 44.13 -8.91 -30.67
CA ARG A 76 45.29 -8.68 -29.78
C ARG A 76 46.54 -9.41 -30.26
N ARG A 77 46.38 -10.65 -30.76
CA ARG A 77 47.47 -11.46 -31.33
C ARG A 77 47.96 -10.84 -32.64
N PHE A 78 47.05 -10.34 -33.49
CA PHE A 78 47.42 -9.57 -34.69
C PHE A 78 48.23 -8.31 -34.34
N ARG A 79 47.79 -7.52 -33.33
CA ARG A 79 48.53 -6.32 -32.89
C ARG A 79 49.90 -6.65 -32.27
N ALA A 80 50.03 -7.74 -31.53
CA ALA A 80 51.30 -8.21 -31.01
C ALA A 80 52.27 -8.63 -32.15
N LEU A 81 51.78 -9.34 -33.17
CA LEU A 81 52.57 -9.64 -34.38
C LEU A 81 52.95 -8.36 -35.13
N GLN A 82 52.04 -7.39 -35.23
CA GLN A 82 52.32 -6.09 -35.84
C GLN A 82 53.42 -5.33 -35.08
N LEU A 83 53.41 -5.38 -33.75
CA LEU A 83 54.45 -4.82 -32.89
C LEU A 83 55.81 -5.49 -33.17
N LEU A 84 55.86 -6.82 -33.26
CA LEU A 84 57.09 -7.56 -33.58
C LEU A 84 57.63 -7.23 -34.98
N VAL A 85 56.74 -7.03 -35.97
CA VAL A 85 57.14 -6.56 -37.30
C VAL A 85 57.72 -5.14 -37.26
N LYS A 86 57.10 -4.23 -36.51
CA LYS A 86 57.61 -2.86 -36.31
C LYS A 86 58.98 -2.85 -35.62
N GLN A 87 59.16 -3.73 -34.62
CA GLN A 87 60.43 -3.95 -33.92
C GLN A 87 61.48 -4.70 -34.78
N LYS A 88 61.17 -5.07 -36.03
CA LYS A 88 62.00 -5.88 -36.92
C LYS A 88 62.38 -7.26 -36.37
N ARG A 89 61.62 -7.77 -35.40
CA ARG A 89 61.77 -9.11 -34.82
C ARG A 89 60.99 -10.18 -35.60
N LEU A 90 60.07 -9.76 -36.48
CA LEU A 90 59.31 -10.60 -37.39
C LEU A 90 59.30 -9.97 -38.80
N THR A 91 59.43 -10.76 -39.86
CA THR A 91 59.36 -10.23 -41.25
C THR A 91 57.91 -10.13 -41.71
N LYS A 92 57.60 -9.15 -42.58
CA LYS A 92 56.25 -8.98 -43.14
C LYS A 92 55.74 -10.17 -43.96
N THR A 93 56.66 -11.00 -44.46
CA THR A 93 56.38 -12.22 -45.24
C THR A 93 56.33 -13.48 -44.39
N SER A 94 56.55 -13.35 -43.07
CA SER A 94 56.44 -14.48 -42.15
C SER A 94 55.04 -15.07 -42.23
N LYS A 95 54.98 -16.41 -42.36
CA LYS A 95 53.75 -17.18 -42.40
C LYS A 95 53.13 -17.23 -41.01
N VAL A 96 51.87 -16.81 -40.90
CA VAL A 96 51.10 -16.84 -39.66
C VAL A 96 50.03 -17.93 -39.77
N PRO A 97 49.93 -18.86 -38.80
CA PRO A 97 48.92 -19.90 -38.83
C PRO A 97 47.53 -19.29 -38.60
N CYS A 98 46.64 -19.47 -39.58
CA CYS A 98 45.29 -18.94 -39.59
C CYS A 98 44.26 -20.05 -39.85
N VAL A 99 43.04 -19.86 -39.35
CA VAL A 99 41.87 -20.68 -39.69
C VAL A 99 40.98 -19.84 -40.59
N VAL A 100 40.74 -20.32 -41.82
CA VAL A 100 40.02 -19.57 -42.86
C VAL A 100 38.57 -20.02 -42.91
N SER A 101 37.65 -19.09 -42.71
CA SER A 101 36.20 -19.28 -42.88
C SER A 101 35.77 -19.02 -44.32
N ASP A 102 34.62 -19.58 -44.68
CA ASP A 102 34.02 -19.39 -46.01
C ASP A 102 33.66 -17.92 -46.25
N ALA A 103 33.98 -17.42 -47.44
CA ALA A 103 33.68 -16.06 -47.88
C ALA A 103 32.17 -15.78 -47.89
N ASN A 104 31.36 -16.80 -48.18
CA ASN A 104 29.91 -16.73 -48.32
C ASN A 104 29.14 -17.31 -47.12
N ALA A 105 29.78 -17.50 -45.97
CA ALA A 105 29.06 -17.87 -44.76
C ALA A 105 28.04 -16.78 -44.39
N ASP A 106 26.77 -17.16 -44.18
CA ASP A 106 25.68 -16.30 -43.66
C ASP A 106 25.94 -15.78 -42.23
N ILE A 107 27.06 -16.18 -41.64
CA ILE A 107 27.51 -15.79 -40.30
C ILE A 107 28.13 -14.39 -40.35
N LEU A 108 27.65 -13.48 -39.50
CA LEU A 108 28.17 -12.12 -39.41
C LEU A 108 29.57 -12.10 -38.77
N VAL A 109 30.42 -11.17 -39.23
CA VAL A 109 31.78 -10.95 -38.68
C VAL A 109 31.75 -10.70 -37.16
N ASP A 110 30.74 -9.96 -36.70
CA ASP A 110 30.53 -9.62 -35.28
C ASP A 110 30.16 -10.85 -34.44
N GLU A 111 29.45 -11.83 -35.01
CA GLU A 111 29.05 -13.07 -34.34
C GLU A 111 30.27 -13.93 -34.02
N VAL A 112 31.15 -14.11 -35.00
CA VAL A 112 32.40 -14.86 -34.83
C VAL A 112 33.34 -14.18 -33.82
N SER A 113 33.38 -12.84 -33.84
CA SER A 113 34.17 -12.06 -32.89
C SER A 113 33.64 -12.20 -31.46
N LEU A 114 32.32 -12.15 -31.26
CA LEU A 114 31.70 -12.32 -29.94
C LEU A 114 31.86 -13.77 -29.41
N ALA A 115 31.61 -14.78 -30.25
CA ALA A 115 31.75 -16.19 -29.89
C ALA A 115 33.18 -16.53 -29.40
N GLU A 116 34.22 -16.09 -30.12
CA GLU A 116 35.63 -16.30 -29.71
C GLU A 116 35.94 -15.68 -28.34
N ASN A 117 35.35 -14.52 -28.04
CA ASN A 117 35.61 -13.85 -26.78
C ASN A 117 34.85 -14.51 -25.60
N ILE A 118 33.60 -14.95 -25.80
CA ILE A 118 32.80 -15.65 -24.78
C ILE A 118 33.52 -16.93 -24.32
N GLU A 119 34.15 -17.68 -25.24
CA GLU A 119 34.81 -18.96 -24.93
C GLU A 119 36.13 -18.83 -24.12
N ARG A 120 36.78 -17.66 -24.06
CA ARG A 120 38.15 -17.54 -23.51
C ARG A 120 38.31 -16.69 -22.26
N ALA A 121 37.48 -15.68 -22.05
CA ALA A 121 37.52 -14.83 -20.86
C ALA A 121 36.20 -14.06 -20.73
N PRO A 122 35.66 -13.87 -19.52
CA PRO A 122 34.39 -13.16 -19.35
C PRO A 122 34.50 -11.75 -19.93
N LEU A 123 33.67 -11.48 -20.95
CA LEU A 123 33.46 -10.13 -21.48
C LEU A 123 32.81 -9.28 -20.38
N HIS A 124 33.06 -7.97 -20.40
CA HIS A 124 32.19 -7.09 -19.62
C HIS A 124 30.76 -7.24 -20.15
N PRO A 125 29.73 -7.42 -19.29
CA PRO A 125 28.36 -7.65 -19.75
C PRO A 125 27.87 -6.59 -20.76
N LEU A 126 28.32 -5.34 -20.62
CA LEU A 126 27.98 -4.26 -21.54
C LEU A 126 28.41 -4.51 -23.00
N ASP A 127 29.59 -5.13 -23.21
CA ASP A 127 30.08 -5.42 -24.56
C ASP A 127 29.18 -6.47 -25.24
N GLN A 128 28.59 -7.40 -24.47
CA GLN A 128 27.60 -8.34 -24.96
C GLN A 128 26.28 -7.63 -25.33
N PHE A 129 25.80 -6.68 -24.51
CA PHE A 129 24.56 -5.93 -24.77
C PHE A 129 24.66 -5.14 -26.08
N ARG A 130 25.78 -4.43 -26.26
CA ARG A 130 26.08 -3.64 -27.47
C ARG A 130 26.19 -4.53 -28.71
N ALA A 131 26.74 -5.74 -28.59
CA ALA A 131 26.85 -6.68 -29.69
C ALA A 131 25.48 -7.20 -30.14
N PHE A 132 24.60 -7.57 -29.20
CA PHE A 132 23.25 -8.02 -29.53
C PHE A 132 22.43 -6.90 -30.17
N GLN A 133 22.57 -5.66 -29.68
CA GLN A 133 21.94 -4.49 -30.28
C GLN A 133 22.43 -4.24 -31.72
N ALA A 134 23.74 -4.32 -31.96
CA ALA A 134 24.31 -4.15 -33.30
C ALA A 134 23.84 -5.24 -34.28
N MET A 135 23.65 -6.48 -33.82
CA MET A 135 23.10 -7.56 -34.64
C MET A 135 21.62 -7.33 -34.98
N ARG A 136 20.83 -6.85 -34.02
CA ARG A 136 19.43 -6.44 -34.24
C ARG A 136 19.32 -5.29 -35.23
N GLU A 137 20.18 -4.28 -35.12
CA GLU A 137 20.26 -3.15 -36.07
C GLU A 137 20.66 -3.59 -37.50
N LYS A 138 21.43 -4.68 -37.60
CA LYS A 138 21.79 -5.33 -38.87
C LYS A 138 20.70 -6.27 -39.43
N GLY A 139 19.56 -6.39 -38.74
CA GLY A 139 18.38 -7.12 -39.22
C GLY A 139 18.26 -8.58 -38.74
N MET A 140 19.07 -9.04 -37.79
CA MET A 140 18.85 -10.35 -37.15
C MET A 140 17.65 -10.29 -36.21
N THR A 141 16.81 -11.34 -36.22
CA THR A 141 15.70 -11.49 -35.26
C THR A 141 16.21 -11.95 -33.90
N GLU A 142 15.40 -11.79 -32.86
CA GLU A 142 15.76 -12.21 -31.50
C GLU A 142 15.99 -13.73 -31.42
N GLU A 143 15.24 -14.52 -32.19
CA GLU A 143 15.38 -15.97 -32.31
C GLU A 143 16.68 -16.36 -33.02
N ALA A 144 17.07 -15.61 -34.05
CA ALA A 144 18.33 -15.85 -34.77
C ALA A 144 19.54 -15.56 -33.86
N ILE A 145 19.48 -14.47 -33.08
CA ILE A 145 20.52 -14.13 -32.09
C ILE A 145 20.57 -15.22 -31.00
N ALA A 146 19.41 -15.65 -30.48
CA ALA A 146 19.32 -16.70 -29.47
C ALA A 146 19.96 -18.02 -29.95
N ALA A 147 19.66 -18.43 -31.19
CA ALA A 147 20.23 -19.61 -31.81
C ALA A 147 21.74 -19.49 -32.04
N ALA A 148 22.23 -18.32 -32.48
CA ALA A 148 23.66 -18.08 -32.72
C ALA A 148 24.51 -18.16 -31.45
N PHE A 149 23.98 -17.71 -30.31
CA PHE A 149 24.71 -17.67 -29.03
C PHE A 149 24.31 -18.76 -28.04
N PHE A 150 23.48 -19.73 -28.46
CA PHE A 150 22.95 -20.79 -27.58
C PHE A 150 22.30 -20.23 -26.30
N ALA A 151 21.58 -19.13 -26.43
CA ALA A 151 20.86 -18.47 -25.34
C ALA A 151 19.34 -18.59 -25.54
N SER A 152 18.54 -18.40 -24.49
CA SER A 152 17.08 -18.32 -24.64
C SER A 152 16.67 -16.97 -25.26
N VAL A 153 15.53 -16.93 -25.96
CA VAL A 153 14.97 -15.69 -26.51
C VAL A 153 14.73 -14.66 -25.40
N GLN A 154 14.31 -15.10 -24.21
CA GLN A 154 14.14 -14.25 -23.04
C GLN A 154 15.45 -13.57 -22.61
N VAL A 155 16.57 -14.30 -22.62
CA VAL A 155 17.90 -13.72 -22.32
C VAL A 155 18.26 -12.67 -23.37
N VAL A 156 18.00 -12.92 -24.65
CA VAL A 156 18.24 -11.93 -25.71
C VAL A 156 17.40 -10.67 -25.49
N LYS A 157 16.11 -10.81 -25.18
CA LYS A 157 15.21 -9.69 -24.85
C LYS A 157 15.71 -8.85 -23.67
N GLN A 158 16.11 -9.51 -22.58
CA GLN A 158 16.69 -8.85 -21.40
C GLN A 158 17.98 -8.09 -21.74
N ARG A 159 18.87 -8.70 -22.53
CA ARG A 159 20.15 -8.08 -22.94
C ARG A 159 19.94 -6.88 -23.87
N LEU A 160 18.97 -6.96 -24.78
CA LEU A 160 18.55 -5.85 -25.63
C LEU A 160 17.90 -4.73 -24.83
N ARG A 161 17.16 -5.06 -23.77
CA ARG A 161 16.57 -4.09 -22.85
C ARG A 161 17.64 -3.29 -22.10
N LEU A 162 18.68 -3.98 -21.60
CA LEU A 162 19.84 -3.33 -20.96
C LEU A 162 20.62 -2.45 -21.94
N ALA A 163 20.72 -2.85 -23.21
CA ALA A 163 21.36 -2.05 -24.25
C ALA A 163 20.61 -0.74 -24.57
N ALA A 164 19.31 -0.68 -24.26
CA ALA A 164 18.45 0.47 -24.54
C ALA A 164 18.45 1.55 -23.43
N VAL A 165 19.14 1.33 -22.31
CA VAL A 165 19.32 2.32 -21.24
C VAL A 165 20.15 3.52 -21.74
N SER A 166 19.99 4.70 -21.12
CA SER A 166 20.72 5.93 -21.48
C SER A 166 22.22 5.65 -21.73
N PRO A 167 22.80 6.16 -22.84
CA PRO A 167 24.23 6.06 -23.10
C PRO A 167 25.10 6.55 -21.93
N SER A 168 24.68 7.59 -21.21
CA SER A 168 25.41 8.11 -20.04
C SER A 168 25.50 7.07 -18.93
N LEU A 169 24.40 6.37 -18.63
CA LEU A 169 24.39 5.32 -17.60
C LEU A 169 25.20 4.09 -18.04
N LEU A 170 25.17 3.75 -19.34
CA LEU A 170 25.99 2.66 -19.87
C LEU A 170 27.49 2.96 -19.76
N ASP A 171 27.91 4.21 -19.95
CA ASP A 171 29.31 4.60 -19.78
C ASP A 171 29.72 4.59 -18.30
N ILE A 172 28.84 5.03 -17.38
CA ILE A 172 29.08 4.90 -15.93
C ILE A 172 29.17 3.44 -15.50
N TYR A 173 28.32 2.56 -16.05
CA TYR A 173 28.42 1.11 -15.84
C TYR A 173 29.74 0.54 -16.39
N ALA A 174 30.23 1.06 -17.51
CA ALA A 174 31.52 0.64 -18.08
C ALA A 174 32.73 1.05 -17.20
N GLU A 175 32.56 2.08 -16.37
CA GLU A 175 33.55 2.60 -15.42
C GLU A 175 33.39 2.01 -14.01
N ASP A 176 32.60 0.94 -13.86
CA ASP A 176 32.26 0.30 -12.57
C ASP A 176 31.54 1.25 -11.58
N GLY A 177 30.95 2.35 -12.08
CA GLY A 177 30.25 3.34 -11.27
C GLY A 177 28.84 2.92 -10.86
N ILE A 178 28.24 1.93 -11.53
CA ILE A 178 26.90 1.36 -11.28
C ILE A 178 27.02 -0.18 -11.31
N THR A 179 26.22 -0.90 -10.52
CA THR A 179 26.18 -2.38 -10.56
C THR A 179 25.19 -2.88 -11.62
N LEU A 180 25.29 -4.14 -12.03
CA LEU A 180 24.35 -4.72 -13.02
C LEU A 180 22.89 -4.66 -12.52
N GLU A 181 22.65 -4.91 -11.24
CA GLU A 181 21.30 -4.87 -10.65
C GLU A 181 20.73 -3.44 -10.63
N GLN A 182 21.56 -2.44 -10.35
CA GLN A 182 21.17 -1.03 -10.46
C GLN A 182 20.85 -0.66 -11.92
N LEU A 183 21.64 -1.14 -12.89
CA LEU A 183 21.37 -0.92 -14.31
C LEU A 183 20.06 -1.58 -14.75
N MET A 184 19.75 -2.78 -14.24
CA MET A 184 18.48 -3.46 -14.49
C MET A 184 17.29 -2.63 -13.98
N ALA A 185 17.39 -1.96 -12.82
CA ALA A 185 16.33 -1.10 -12.32
C ALA A 185 16.00 0.07 -13.27
N PHE A 186 17.00 0.62 -13.99
CA PHE A 186 16.75 1.68 -14.98
C PHE A 186 16.00 1.20 -16.24
N THR A 187 15.96 -0.11 -16.49
CA THR A 187 15.26 -0.68 -17.66
C THR A 187 13.74 -0.64 -17.56
N VAL A 188 13.21 -0.28 -16.40
CA VAL A 188 11.78 -0.02 -16.16
C VAL A 188 11.29 0.99 -17.20
N THR A 189 11.87 2.19 -17.25
CA THR A 189 11.49 3.20 -18.26
C THR A 189 12.40 3.21 -19.49
N ASN A 190 11.87 3.66 -20.63
CA ASN A 190 12.65 3.98 -21.84
C ASN A 190 13.07 5.45 -21.92
N ASP A 191 12.59 6.29 -21.01
CA ASP A 191 12.90 7.72 -21.01
C ASP A 191 14.30 7.96 -20.45
N HIS A 192 15.24 8.24 -21.36
CA HIS A 192 16.64 8.51 -21.01
C HIS A 192 16.79 9.75 -20.11
N ALA A 193 15.96 10.78 -20.29
CA ALA A 193 16.03 11.99 -19.46
C ALA A 193 15.61 11.69 -18.02
N ARG A 194 14.54 10.90 -17.84
CA ARG A 194 14.10 10.46 -16.51
C ARG A 194 15.12 9.54 -15.84
N GLN A 195 15.72 8.61 -16.59
CA GLN A 195 16.80 7.75 -16.09
C GLN A 195 17.99 8.56 -15.56
N GLU A 196 18.45 9.55 -16.33
CA GLU A 196 19.56 10.43 -15.94
C GLU A 196 19.20 11.31 -14.74
N GLN A 197 17.98 11.83 -14.68
CA GLN A 197 17.50 12.61 -13.54
C GLN A 197 17.48 11.80 -12.23
N VAL A 198 16.95 10.58 -12.27
CA VAL A 198 16.93 9.68 -11.10
C VAL A 198 18.36 9.33 -10.70
N TRP A 199 19.24 9.06 -11.67
CA TRP A 199 20.64 8.81 -11.37
C TRP A 199 21.35 10.00 -10.73
N GLU A 200 21.16 11.23 -11.20
CA GLU A 200 21.74 12.43 -10.57
C GLU A 200 21.25 12.63 -9.12
N SER A 201 20.01 12.23 -8.83
CA SER A 201 19.45 12.29 -7.48
C SER A 201 20.05 11.23 -6.55
N VAL A 202 20.38 10.05 -7.10
CA VAL A 202 20.80 8.86 -6.34
C VAL A 202 22.33 8.68 -6.30
N ARG A 203 23.09 9.22 -7.26
CA ARG A 203 24.54 8.99 -7.40
C ARG A 203 25.37 9.37 -6.17
N ASN A 204 24.92 10.37 -5.42
CA ASN A 204 25.56 10.88 -4.20
C ASN A 204 24.85 10.42 -2.92
N SER A 205 23.71 9.73 -3.05
CA SER A 205 23.01 9.17 -1.90
C SER A 205 23.64 7.83 -1.51
N TRP A 206 23.44 7.44 -0.25
CA TRP A 206 23.78 6.10 0.23
C TRP A 206 22.73 5.06 -0.22
N GLN A 207 21.54 5.50 -0.63
CA GLN A 207 20.40 4.67 -1.03
C GLN A 207 20.43 4.38 -2.54
N ARG A 208 21.46 3.68 -3.01
CA ARG A 208 21.63 3.29 -4.42
C ARG A 208 21.02 1.93 -4.73
N GLU A 209 20.11 1.45 -3.90
CA GLU A 209 19.53 0.13 -4.02
C GLU A 209 18.60 0.04 -5.25
N PRO A 210 18.58 -1.09 -5.98
CA PRO A 210 17.75 -1.27 -7.17
C PRO A 210 16.27 -0.97 -6.93
N TYR A 211 15.72 -1.36 -5.76
CA TYR A 211 14.35 -1.07 -5.38
C TYR A 211 14.04 0.43 -5.33
N GLN A 212 14.95 1.23 -4.76
CA GLN A 212 14.78 2.68 -4.66
C GLN A 212 14.81 3.34 -6.03
N ILE A 213 15.72 2.89 -6.91
CA ILE A 213 15.80 3.36 -8.30
C ILE A 213 14.48 3.07 -9.02
N ARG A 214 13.94 1.84 -8.91
CA ARG A 214 12.64 1.49 -9.49
C ARG A 214 11.52 2.39 -8.96
N ARG A 215 11.43 2.55 -7.63
CA ARG A 215 10.42 3.39 -6.97
C ARG A 215 10.44 4.82 -7.50
N MET A 216 11.61 5.44 -7.63
CA MET A 216 11.74 6.81 -8.17
C MET A 216 11.39 6.90 -9.67
N LEU A 217 11.64 5.83 -10.43
CA LEU A 217 11.26 5.77 -11.85
C LEU A 217 9.76 5.56 -12.05
N THR A 218 9.07 4.90 -11.12
CA THR A 218 7.63 4.60 -11.18
C THR A 218 6.77 5.48 -10.28
N GLU A 219 7.33 6.47 -9.58
CA GLU A 219 6.63 7.32 -8.61
C GLU A 219 5.40 8.03 -9.20
N THR A 220 5.49 8.43 -10.47
CA THR A 220 4.40 9.10 -11.18
C THR A 220 3.44 8.13 -11.87
N ALA A 221 3.70 6.82 -11.80
CA ALA A 221 2.93 5.79 -12.48
C ALA A 221 2.06 5.01 -11.49
N VAL A 222 0.95 4.48 -11.98
CA VAL A 222 -0.02 3.71 -11.16
C VAL A 222 0.22 2.21 -11.37
N ARG A 223 0.28 1.41 -10.31
CA ARG A 223 0.42 -0.05 -10.44
C ARG A 223 -0.82 -0.66 -11.09
N ALA A 224 -0.66 -1.72 -11.88
CA ALA A 224 -1.77 -2.45 -12.47
C ALA A 224 -2.72 -3.07 -11.42
N SER A 225 -2.22 -3.34 -10.21
CA SER A 225 -3.00 -3.80 -9.06
C SER A 225 -3.77 -2.69 -8.32
N ASP A 226 -3.61 -1.41 -8.70
CA ASP A 226 -4.43 -0.33 -8.15
C ASP A 226 -5.90 -0.56 -8.54
N LYS A 227 -6.81 -0.39 -7.58
CA LYS A 227 -8.26 -0.55 -7.79
C LYS A 227 -8.81 0.20 -9.01
N ARG A 228 -8.22 1.34 -9.37
CA ARG A 228 -8.56 2.10 -10.58
C ARG A 228 -8.18 1.37 -11.86
N ALA A 229 -6.98 0.76 -11.88
CA ALA A 229 -6.46 0.01 -13.01
C ALA A 229 -7.22 -1.31 -13.18
N VAL A 230 -7.56 -1.99 -12.08
CA VAL A 230 -8.42 -3.19 -12.08
C VAL A 230 -9.82 -2.85 -12.59
N PHE A 231 -10.42 -1.76 -12.08
CA PHE A 231 -11.76 -1.35 -12.49
C PHE A 231 -11.84 -0.99 -13.97
N VAL A 232 -10.86 -0.28 -14.54
CA VAL A 232 -10.84 0.06 -15.97
C VAL A 232 -10.46 -1.14 -16.83
N GLY A 233 -9.48 -1.92 -16.38
CA GLY A 233 -8.81 -2.98 -17.12
C GLY A 233 -7.65 -2.47 -17.97
N ILE A 234 -6.57 -3.25 -18.04
CA ILE A 234 -5.34 -2.90 -18.78
C ILE A 234 -5.64 -2.70 -20.28
N ASP A 235 -6.41 -3.62 -20.88
CA ASP A 235 -6.74 -3.57 -22.30
C ASP A 235 -7.53 -2.31 -22.69
N ALA A 236 -8.45 -1.87 -21.81
CA ALA A 236 -9.23 -0.66 -22.02
C ALA A 236 -8.34 0.60 -21.92
N TYR A 237 -7.40 0.61 -20.97
CA TYR A 237 -6.43 1.69 -20.84
C TYR A 237 -5.49 1.77 -22.06
N GLU A 238 -4.96 0.64 -22.55
CA GLU A 238 -4.12 0.58 -23.76
C GLU A 238 -4.90 1.01 -25.01
N THR A 239 -6.16 0.59 -25.16
CA THR A 239 -7.03 0.97 -26.29
C THR A 239 -7.28 2.48 -26.35
N ASN A 240 -7.31 3.14 -25.19
CA ASN A 240 -7.45 4.60 -25.10
C ASN A 240 -6.12 5.37 -25.22
N GLY A 241 -5.05 4.69 -25.66
CA GLY A 241 -3.73 5.28 -25.89
C GLY A 241 -2.84 5.33 -24.65
N GLY A 242 -3.25 4.69 -23.56
CA GLY A 242 -2.44 4.54 -22.36
C GLY A 242 -1.24 3.63 -22.59
N CYS A 243 -0.10 3.99 -21.99
CA CYS A 243 1.11 3.17 -22.05
C CYS A 243 1.31 2.44 -20.71
N VAL A 244 1.45 1.12 -20.77
CA VAL A 244 1.83 0.29 -19.63
C VAL A 244 3.31 -0.07 -19.74
N LEU A 245 4.03 0.26 -18.69
CA LEU A 245 5.42 -0.07 -18.52
C LEU A 245 5.51 -1.43 -17.82
N ARG A 246 6.32 -2.35 -18.34
CA ARG A 246 6.55 -3.66 -17.75
C ARG A 246 8.04 -3.87 -17.45
N ASP A 247 8.38 -4.37 -16.27
CA ASP A 247 9.73 -4.77 -15.92
C ASP A 247 10.00 -6.20 -16.42
N LEU A 248 11.00 -6.36 -17.30
CA LEU A 248 11.39 -7.66 -17.86
C LEU A 248 12.26 -8.49 -16.91
N PHE A 249 12.60 -7.95 -15.74
CA PHE A 249 13.50 -8.54 -14.76
C PHE A 249 12.83 -8.87 -13.43
N GLN A 250 11.56 -8.49 -13.22
CA GLN A 250 10.76 -8.85 -12.04
C GLN A 250 9.29 -9.07 -12.43
N ASP A 251 8.61 -9.95 -11.70
CA ASP A 251 7.17 -10.05 -11.79
C ASP A 251 6.56 -8.78 -11.18
N ASP A 252 5.81 -8.05 -12.00
CA ASP A 252 5.31 -6.71 -11.69
C ASP A 252 3.77 -6.63 -11.62
N ASP A 253 3.11 -7.78 -11.43
CA ASP A 253 1.66 -7.92 -11.26
C ASP A 253 0.85 -7.17 -12.35
N GLY A 254 1.35 -7.17 -13.59
CA GLY A 254 0.70 -6.53 -14.74
C GLY A 254 1.28 -5.18 -15.17
N GLY A 255 2.24 -4.62 -14.41
CA GLY A 255 3.03 -3.44 -14.79
C GLY A 255 2.56 -2.11 -14.19
N TRP A 256 3.04 -1.00 -14.77
CA TRP A 256 2.79 0.36 -14.31
C TRP A 256 2.19 1.25 -15.42
N LEU A 257 1.03 1.84 -15.16
CA LEU A 257 0.32 2.75 -16.04
C LEU A 257 0.95 4.15 -15.95
N GLN A 258 1.48 4.65 -17.07
CA GLN A 258 2.26 5.90 -17.09
C GLN A 258 1.44 7.19 -17.02
N ASP A 259 0.14 7.16 -17.34
CA ASP A 259 -0.73 8.32 -17.39
C ASP A 259 -1.86 8.20 -16.36
N PRO A 260 -1.63 8.64 -15.11
CA PRO A 260 -2.66 8.66 -14.08
C PRO A 260 -3.87 9.52 -14.46
N ALA A 261 -3.67 10.58 -15.25
CA ALA A 261 -4.76 11.49 -15.61
C ALA A 261 -5.70 10.86 -16.65
N LEU A 262 -5.16 10.08 -17.58
CA LEU A 262 -5.96 9.25 -18.47
C LEU A 262 -6.70 8.17 -17.67
N LEU A 263 -6.02 7.50 -16.74
CA LEU A 263 -6.66 6.50 -15.88
C LEU A 263 -7.82 7.09 -15.07
N ASP A 264 -7.60 8.22 -14.40
CA ASP A 264 -8.64 8.91 -13.63
C ASP A 264 -9.83 9.33 -14.51
N ARG A 265 -9.57 9.75 -15.76
CA ARG A 265 -10.63 10.04 -16.73
C ARG A 265 -11.44 8.80 -17.10
N LEU A 266 -10.78 7.69 -17.42
CA LEU A 266 -11.45 6.44 -17.77
C LEU A 266 -12.25 5.86 -16.60
N VAL A 267 -11.72 5.95 -15.38
CA VAL A 267 -12.44 5.58 -14.16
C VAL A 267 -13.68 6.46 -14.01
N ALA A 268 -13.55 7.78 -14.14
CA ALA A 268 -14.67 8.71 -14.04
C ALA A 268 -15.74 8.46 -15.11
N ASP A 269 -15.33 8.22 -16.36
CA ASP A 269 -16.23 7.92 -17.47
C ASP A 269 -16.96 6.57 -17.26
N LYS A 270 -16.25 5.55 -16.77
CA LYS A 270 -16.83 4.23 -16.47
C LYS A 270 -17.77 4.27 -15.27
N LEU A 271 -17.39 4.95 -14.18
CA LEU A 271 -18.25 5.20 -13.04
C LEU A 271 -19.51 6.00 -13.43
N LYS A 272 -19.35 7.00 -14.30
CA LYS A 272 -20.48 7.78 -14.83
C LYS A 272 -21.42 6.91 -15.67
N ALA A 273 -20.89 6.04 -16.54
CA ALA A 273 -21.71 5.11 -17.31
C ALA A 273 -22.48 4.15 -16.40
N SER A 274 -21.85 3.62 -15.35
CA SER A 274 -22.52 2.81 -14.33
C SER A 274 -23.62 3.60 -13.59
N ALA A 275 -23.34 4.85 -13.22
CA ALA A 275 -24.32 5.72 -12.58
C ALA A 275 -25.50 6.06 -13.51
N GLU A 276 -25.26 6.24 -14.82
CA GLU A 276 -26.31 6.45 -15.81
C GLU A 276 -27.20 5.21 -15.99
N ALA A 277 -26.63 4.00 -15.90
CA ALA A 277 -27.40 2.76 -15.88
C ALA A 277 -28.33 2.68 -14.66
N ILE A 278 -27.81 3.04 -13.47
CA ILE A 278 -28.56 3.07 -12.21
C ILE A 278 -29.61 4.20 -12.22
N ALA A 279 -29.34 5.33 -12.88
CA ALA A 279 -30.31 6.41 -13.04
C ALA A 279 -31.57 5.96 -13.78
N GLY A 280 -31.48 4.94 -14.64
CA GLY A 280 -32.62 4.29 -15.28
C GLY A 280 -33.57 3.59 -14.30
N GLU A 281 -33.13 3.28 -13.08
CA GLU A 281 -33.93 2.65 -12.03
C GLU A 281 -34.88 3.65 -11.33
N GLY A 282 -34.65 4.97 -11.48
CA GLY A 282 -35.55 6.02 -10.99
C GLY A 282 -35.21 6.63 -9.62
N TRP A 283 -34.03 6.36 -9.07
CA TRP A 283 -33.57 6.90 -7.78
C TRP A 283 -33.52 8.43 -7.76
N LYS A 284 -33.87 9.03 -6.61
CA LYS A 284 -33.94 10.49 -6.44
C LYS A 284 -32.60 11.18 -6.66
N TRP A 285 -31.52 10.60 -6.15
CA TRP A 285 -30.16 11.10 -6.31
C TRP A 285 -29.18 9.93 -6.39
N ILE A 286 -28.06 10.15 -7.09
CA ILE A 286 -26.96 9.19 -7.18
C ILE A 286 -25.69 9.95 -6.87
N GLU A 287 -24.96 9.49 -5.88
CA GLU A 287 -23.67 10.05 -5.49
C GLU A 287 -22.56 9.09 -5.89
N VAL A 288 -21.58 9.59 -6.66
CA VAL A 288 -20.55 8.77 -7.27
C VAL A 288 -19.19 9.28 -6.83
N ALA A 289 -18.40 8.43 -6.20
CA ALA A 289 -17.05 8.76 -5.77
C ALA A 289 -16.13 7.55 -5.91
N MET A 290 -14.81 7.75 -5.94
CA MET A 290 -13.85 6.64 -5.93
C MET A 290 -13.87 5.86 -4.60
N SER A 291 -14.31 6.51 -3.53
CA SER A 291 -14.53 5.95 -2.19
C SER A 291 -15.26 7.00 -1.33
N PHE A 292 -16.09 6.56 -0.39
CA PHE A 292 -16.76 7.43 0.57
C PHE A 292 -16.07 7.41 1.94
N PRO A 293 -16.00 8.54 2.67
CA PRO A 293 -15.52 8.56 4.06
C PRO A 293 -16.40 7.70 4.98
N TYR A 294 -15.81 7.18 6.06
CA TYR A 294 -16.60 6.51 7.10
C TYR A 294 -17.66 7.46 7.66
N GLY A 295 -18.90 7.00 7.63
CA GLY A 295 -20.07 7.76 8.03
C GLY A 295 -20.62 8.75 7.00
N ALA A 296 -20.27 8.62 5.72
CA ALA A 296 -20.96 9.33 4.63
C ALA A 296 -22.48 9.07 4.62
N THR A 297 -22.93 7.95 5.18
CA THR A 297 -24.35 7.60 5.36
C THR A 297 -24.94 8.10 6.68
N HIS A 298 -24.16 8.72 7.58
CA HIS A 298 -24.66 9.20 8.87
C HIS A 298 -25.68 10.33 8.67
N GLY A 299 -26.81 10.21 9.35
CA GLY A 299 -27.93 11.15 9.20
C GLY A 299 -28.82 10.88 7.98
N LEU A 300 -28.54 9.84 7.20
CA LEU A 300 -29.44 9.31 6.18
C LEU A 300 -30.25 8.14 6.76
N ARG A 301 -31.51 8.03 6.35
CA ARG A 301 -32.34 6.87 6.70
C ARG A 301 -32.19 5.80 5.62
N GLU A 302 -31.72 4.62 6.01
CA GLU A 302 -31.65 3.46 5.12
C GLU A 302 -33.02 2.79 4.98
N ILE A 303 -33.36 2.44 3.74
CA ILE A 303 -34.52 1.62 3.38
C ILE A 303 -33.99 0.21 3.15
N VAL A 304 -34.48 -0.74 3.94
CA VAL A 304 -34.16 -2.16 3.74
C VAL A 304 -35.06 -2.68 2.63
N GLY A 305 -34.50 -2.95 1.45
CA GLY A 305 -35.25 -3.60 0.40
C GLY A 305 -35.44 -5.10 0.64
N THR A 306 -36.31 -5.75 -0.13
CA THR A 306 -36.61 -7.18 0.01
C THR A 306 -35.79 -7.97 -0.99
N PRO A 307 -34.90 -8.89 -0.58
CA PRO A 307 -34.16 -9.73 -1.51
C PRO A 307 -35.14 -10.60 -2.30
N LEU A 308 -34.94 -10.70 -3.62
CA LEU A 308 -35.78 -11.55 -4.47
C LEU A 308 -35.63 -13.03 -4.08
N ASP A 309 -36.75 -13.77 -4.14
CA ASP A 309 -36.77 -15.21 -3.95
C ASP A 309 -36.05 -15.91 -5.12
N LEU A 310 -35.31 -16.98 -4.81
CA LEU A 310 -34.64 -17.82 -5.80
C LEU A 310 -35.67 -18.41 -6.77
N THR A 311 -35.44 -18.24 -8.06
CA THR A 311 -36.25 -18.91 -9.06
C THR A 311 -35.99 -20.42 -9.03
N ALA A 312 -36.96 -21.21 -9.49
CA ALA A 312 -36.80 -22.68 -9.54
C ALA A 312 -35.61 -23.11 -10.42
N ASP A 313 -35.27 -22.31 -11.44
CA ASP A 313 -34.14 -22.57 -12.34
C ASP A 313 -32.79 -22.24 -11.67
N GLU A 314 -32.70 -21.15 -10.91
CA GLU A 314 -31.51 -20.81 -10.11
C GLU A 314 -31.28 -21.82 -8.98
N GLN A 315 -32.35 -22.23 -8.29
CA GLN A 315 -32.29 -23.26 -7.26
C GLN A 315 -31.77 -24.60 -7.83
N ALA A 316 -32.26 -25.00 -9.01
CA ALA A 316 -31.77 -26.19 -9.70
C ALA A 316 -30.29 -26.06 -10.13
N THR A 317 -29.84 -24.85 -10.47
CA THR A 317 -28.44 -24.57 -10.82
C THR A 317 -27.52 -24.65 -9.59
N ILE A 318 -27.94 -24.08 -8.46
CA ILE A 318 -27.22 -24.16 -7.17
C ILE A 318 -27.11 -25.63 -6.71
N GLU A 319 -28.21 -26.39 -6.79
CA GLU A 319 -28.21 -27.81 -6.44
C GLU A 319 -27.30 -28.63 -7.36
N ALA A 320 -27.25 -28.31 -8.66
CA ALA A 320 -26.35 -28.96 -9.60
C ALA A 320 -24.88 -28.63 -9.32
N LEU A 321 -24.55 -27.37 -9.04
CA LEU A 321 -23.19 -26.92 -8.71
C LEU A 321 -22.70 -27.51 -7.39
N ASN A 322 -23.54 -27.54 -6.35
CA ASN A 322 -23.22 -28.19 -5.07
C ASN A 322 -23.03 -29.71 -5.23
N ALA A 323 -23.85 -30.36 -6.07
CA ALA A 323 -23.70 -31.78 -6.36
C ALA A 323 -22.41 -32.09 -7.15
N GLU A 324 -22.00 -31.19 -8.05
CA GLU A 324 -20.72 -31.27 -8.77
C GLU A 324 -19.55 -31.09 -7.80
N CYS A 325 -19.60 -30.09 -6.92
CA CYS A 325 -18.59 -29.86 -5.88
C CYS A 325 -18.43 -31.07 -4.96
N ALA A 326 -19.52 -31.55 -4.37
CA ALA A 326 -19.51 -32.72 -3.47
C ALA A 326 -19.00 -34.00 -4.17
N LYS A 327 -19.22 -34.14 -5.48
CA LYS A 327 -18.68 -35.25 -6.26
C LYS A 327 -17.17 -35.13 -6.45
N LEU A 328 -16.67 -33.93 -6.78
CA LEU A 328 -15.24 -33.66 -6.94
C LEU A 328 -14.50 -33.82 -5.61
N GLU A 329 -15.05 -33.30 -4.52
CA GLU A 329 -14.51 -33.48 -3.18
C GLU A 329 -14.42 -34.97 -2.80
N ALA A 330 -15.47 -35.76 -3.05
CA ALA A 330 -15.46 -37.19 -2.74
C ALA A 330 -14.52 -38.01 -3.64
N GLU A 331 -14.31 -37.60 -4.89
CA GLU A 331 -13.42 -38.27 -5.84
C GLU A 331 -11.94 -38.04 -5.49
N TYR A 332 -11.62 -36.87 -4.93
CA TYR A 332 -10.25 -36.45 -4.59
C TYR A 332 -9.97 -36.38 -3.07
N GLU A 333 -10.87 -36.87 -2.21
CA GLU A 333 -10.74 -36.84 -0.74
C GLU A 333 -9.44 -37.46 -0.21
N ASN A 334 -8.88 -38.45 -0.94
CA ASN A 334 -7.66 -39.18 -0.56
C ASN A 334 -6.46 -38.86 -1.47
N ALA A 335 -6.55 -37.81 -2.29
CA ALA A 335 -5.43 -37.37 -3.13
C ALA A 335 -4.49 -36.47 -2.31
N ASP A 336 -3.18 -36.72 -2.41
CA ASP A 336 -2.17 -35.88 -1.73
C ASP A 336 -2.06 -34.46 -2.36
N GLU A 337 -2.47 -34.30 -3.62
CA GLU A 337 -2.50 -33.03 -4.36
C GLU A 337 -3.61 -33.07 -5.43
N LEU A 338 -4.37 -31.98 -5.55
CA LEU A 338 -5.43 -31.84 -6.56
C LEU A 338 -4.82 -31.55 -7.93
N PRO A 339 -5.27 -32.21 -9.02
CA PRO A 339 -4.89 -31.81 -10.37
C PRO A 339 -5.33 -30.36 -10.65
N ASP A 340 -4.48 -29.55 -11.30
CA ASP A 340 -4.74 -28.14 -11.62
C ASP A 340 -6.10 -27.89 -12.29
N GLU A 341 -6.56 -28.81 -13.15
CA GLU A 341 -7.86 -28.73 -13.83
C GLU A 341 -9.05 -28.85 -12.85
N ILE A 342 -8.89 -29.60 -11.76
CA ILE A 342 -9.93 -29.79 -10.73
C ILE A 342 -9.94 -28.64 -9.75
N ASP A 343 -8.77 -28.14 -9.35
CA ASP A 343 -8.62 -26.94 -8.53
C ASP A 343 -9.27 -25.73 -9.23
N GLN A 344 -8.96 -25.53 -10.52
CA GLN A 344 -9.60 -24.51 -11.34
C GLN A 344 -11.13 -24.69 -11.40
N ARG A 345 -11.62 -25.92 -11.55
CA ARG A 345 -13.06 -26.19 -11.63
C ARG A 345 -13.78 -25.95 -10.31
N LEU A 346 -13.17 -26.27 -9.18
CA LEU A 346 -13.71 -25.95 -7.85
C LEU A 346 -13.79 -24.44 -7.64
N GLY A 347 -12.74 -23.70 -8.00
CA GLY A 347 -12.75 -22.23 -7.95
C GLY A 347 -13.83 -21.59 -8.85
N GLU A 348 -14.09 -22.14 -10.03
CA GLU A 348 -15.21 -21.72 -10.89
C GLU A 348 -16.58 -21.96 -10.23
N ILE A 349 -16.75 -23.11 -9.57
CA ILE A 349 -18.00 -23.47 -8.87
C ILE A 349 -18.22 -22.57 -7.65
N GLU A 350 -17.19 -22.33 -6.84
CA GLU A 350 -17.25 -21.41 -5.69
C GLU A 350 -17.60 -19.99 -6.13
N THR A 351 -16.96 -19.50 -7.19
CA THR A 351 -17.26 -18.17 -7.76
C THR A 351 -18.70 -18.09 -8.26
N ALA A 352 -19.19 -19.15 -8.92
CA ALA A 352 -20.56 -19.21 -9.40
C ALA A 352 -21.57 -19.27 -8.24
N LEU A 353 -21.29 -20.05 -7.19
CA LEU A 353 -22.13 -20.13 -5.99
C LEU A 353 -22.18 -18.79 -5.24
N ALA A 354 -21.04 -18.12 -5.06
CA ALA A 354 -20.95 -16.80 -4.42
C ALA A 354 -21.77 -15.73 -5.17
N SER A 355 -21.87 -15.82 -6.51
CA SER A 355 -22.69 -14.90 -7.30
C SER A 355 -24.20 -14.98 -7.01
N PHE A 356 -24.67 -16.10 -6.43
CA PHE A 356 -26.06 -16.26 -6.01
C PHE A 356 -26.33 -15.71 -4.60
N ASP A 357 -25.30 -15.42 -3.79
CA ASP A 357 -25.44 -14.80 -2.48
C ASP A 357 -25.64 -13.27 -2.58
N GLU A 358 -25.03 -12.63 -3.58
CA GLU A 358 -25.19 -11.20 -3.92
C GLU A 358 -26.49 -10.93 -4.71
N ARG A 359 -27.64 -11.06 -4.04
CA ARG A 359 -28.95 -10.98 -4.71
C ARG A 359 -29.41 -9.54 -4.99
N PRO A 360 -30.03 -9.28 -6.16
CA PRO A 360 -30.72 -8.02 -6.40
C PRO A 360 -31.84 -7.81 -5.38
N VAL A 361 -31.78 -6.67 -4.69
CA VAL A 361 -32.77 -6.29 -3.70
C VAL A 361 -33.88 -5.51 -4.39
N HIS A 362 -35.14 -5.91 -4.17
CA HIS A 362 -36.32 -5.19 -4.66
C HIS A 362 -36.66 -4.03 -3.72
N TYR A 363 -36.86 -2.85 -4.29
CA TYR A 363 -37.33 -1.65 -3.59
C TYR A 363 -38.69 -1.25 -4.15
N GLU A 364 -39.60 -0.82 -3.28
CA GLU A 364 -40.90 -0.31 -3.73
C GLU A 364 -40.72 0.98 -4.54
N PRO A 365 -41.49 1.19 -5.63
CA PRO A 365 -41.35 2.39 -6.47
C PRO A 365 -41.49 3.72 -5.70
N ALA A 366 -42.27 3.72 -4.62
CA ALA A 366 -42.43 4.89 -3.73
C ALA A 366 -41.16 5.18 -2.91
N ASP A 367 -40.39 4.15 -2.56
CA ASP A 367 -39.14 4.25 -1.82
C ASP A 367 -37.99 4.70 -2.74
N ILE A 368 -37.95 4.18 -3.96
CA ILE A 368 -36.98 4.59 -4.99
C ILE A 368 -37.10 6.09 -5.29
N ALA A 369 -38.32 6.64 -5.30
CA ALA A 369 -38.58 8.05 -5.59
C ALA A 369 -38.06 9.03 -4.52
N ILE A 370 -37.76 8.55 -3.30
CA ILE A 370 -37.29 9.37 -2.17
C ILE A 370 -35.86 9.04 -1.74
N ALA A 371 -35.36 7.84 -2.08
CA ALA A 371 -34.03 7.37 -1.74
C ALA A 371 -33.03 7.61 -2.87
N GLY A 372 -31.75 7.54 -2.51
CA GLY A 372 -30.64 7.60 -3.44
C GLY A 372 -29.63 6.48 -3.24
N VAL A 373 -28.60 6.53 -4.07
CA VAL A 373 -27.62 5.46 -4.25
C VAL A 373 -26.22 6.02 -4.15
N PHE A 374 -25.35 5.33 -3.42
CA PHE A 374 -23.91 5.55 -3.46
C PHE A 374 -23.25 4.58 -4.42
N VAL A 375 -22.41 5.07 -5.31
CA VAL A 375 -21.63 4.27 -6.26
C VAL A 375 -20.15 4.52 -6.01
N SER A 376 -19.41 3.47 -5.64
CA SER A 376 -17.98 3.58 -5.36
C SER A 376 -17.16 2.36 -5.81
N LEU A 377 -15.85 2.41 -5.59
CA LEU A 377 -14.93 1.31 -5.89
C LEU A 377 -14.36 0.71 -4.60
N ASP A 378 -14.56 -0.59 -4.44
CA ASP A 378 -14.00 -1.37 -3.34
C ASP A 378 -12.48 -1.55 -3.47
N ALA A 379 -11.86 -2.10 -2.43
CA ALA A 379 -10.40 -2.24 -2.33
C ALA A 379 -9.80 -3.13 -3.45
N ASP A 380 -10.59 -4.08 -3.95
CA ASP A 380 -10.25 -4.99 -5.03
C ASP A 380 -10.53 -4.40 -6.44
N GLY A 381 -11.12 -3.20 -6.52
CA GLY A 381 -11.49 -2.57 -7.79
C GLY A 381 -12.84 -3.01 -8.35
N THR A 382 -13.64 -3.75 -7.58
CA THR A 382 -15.03 -4.05 -7.92
C THR A 382 -15.93 -2.83 -7.68
N LEU A 383 -17.07 -2.81 -8.37
CA LEU A 383 -18.03 -1.71 -8.28
C LEU A 383 -18.99 -1.95 -7.12
N SER A 384 -18.91 -1.10 -6.11
CA SER A 384 -19.81 -1.10 -4.96
C SER A 384 -21.01 -0.18 -5.21
N ILE A 385 -22.23 -0.70 -4.99
CA ILE A 385 -23.47 0.04 -5.21
C ILE A 385 -24.40 -0.10 -4.00
N ASP A 386 -24.36 0.88 -3.11
CA ASP A 386 -25.21 0.92 -1.92
C ASP A 386 -26.50 1.69 -2.21
N ARG A 387 -27.63 0.99 -2.27
CA ARG A 387 -28.96 1.54 -2.57
C ARG A 387 -29.77 1.82 -1.30
N GLY A 388 -30.75 2.72 -1.38
CA GLY A 388 -31.78 2.87 -0.34
C GLY A 388 -31.55 3.96 0.70
N TYR A 389 -30.80 5.03 0.42
CA TYR A 389 -30.54 6.09 1.40
C TYR A 389 -31.43 7.33 1.20
N VAL A 390 -32.17 7.72 2.22
CA VAL A 390 -33.04 8.92 2.19
C VAL A 390 -32.37 10.07 2.93
N ARG A 391 -32.27 11.24 2.28
CA ARG A 391 -31.78 12.47 2.92
C ARG A 391 -32.89 13.09 3.79
N PRO A 392 -32.57 13.76 4.91
CA PRO A 392 -33.57 14.40 5.77
C PRO A 392 -34.49 15.40 5.05
N GLU A 393 -33.97 16.10 4.04
CA GLU A 393 -34.72 17.03 3.19
C GLU A 393 -35.74 16.33 2.27
N ASP A 394 -35.53 15.05 1.98
CA ASP A 394 -36.36 14.24 1.09
C ASP A 394 -37.49 13.52 1.83
N GLU A 395 -37.47 13.50 3.17
CA GLU A 395 -38.51 12.91 4.01
C GLU A 395 -39.81 13.74 4.04
N ILE A 396 -39.70 15.06 3.90
CA ILE A 396 -40.82 16.00 4.09
C ILE A 396 -41.81 15.96 2.92
N ALA A 397 -41.36 15.57 1.72
CA ALA A 397 -42.18 15.63 0.50
C ALA A 397 -43.31 14.58 0.45
N ASN A 398 -43.19 13.45 1.17
CA ASN A 398 -44.16 12.35 1.08
C ASN A 398 -45.30 12.45 2.12
N GLN A 399 -45.19 13.31 3.14
CA GLN A 399 -46.25 13.49 4.15
C GLN A 399 -47.38 14.45 3.71
N ALA A 400 -47.24 15.14 2.57
CA ALA A 400 -48.26 16.05 2.05
C ALA A 400 -49.32 15.36 1.15
N GLY A 401 -49.25 14.03 0.98
CA GLY A 401 -50.09 13.28 0.03
C GLY A 401 -51.38 12.67 0.59
N ASP A 402 -51.51 12.47 1.90
CA ASP A 402 -52.64 11.73 2.48
C ASP A 402 -53.36 12.54 3.58
N GLY A 403 -54.52 13.11 3.24
CA GLY A 403 -55.44 13.75 4.20
C GLY A 403 -56.57 14.54 3.54
N GLU A 404 -57.74 13.93 3.39
CA GLU A 404 -58.98 14.54 2.88
C GLU A 404 -59.66 15.50 3.89
N GLY A 405 -60.05 16.69 3.41
CA GLY A 405 -61.38 17.31 3.59
C GLY A 405 -61.70 18.15 4.85
N GLU A 406 -61.85 19.47 4.68
CA GLU A 406 -63.11 20.23 4.99
C GLU A 406 -63.05 21.70 4.48
N GLU A 407 -64.23 22.27 4.22
CA GLU A 407 -64.59 23.27 3.18
C GLU A 407 -64.55 24.78 3.55
N GLN A 408 -64.70 25.61 2.48
CA GLN A 408 -65.26 26.99 2.35
C GLN A 408 -64.31 28.20 2.57
N ASP A 409 -64.29 29.27 1.76
CA ASP A 409 -65.12 29.79 0.65
C ASP A 409 -64.36 30.95 -0.07
N GLY A 410 -64.62 31.17 -1.38
CA GLY A 410 -64.61 32.51 -2.00
C GLY A 410 -63.59 32.90 -3.10
N GLY A 411 -63.88 32.54 -4.37
CA GLY A 411 -63.98 33.50 -5.51
C GLY A 411 -62.80 33.79 -6.46
N ASP A 412 -62.93 33.30 -7.72
CA ASP A 412 -62.51 33.78 -9.09
C ASP A 412 -61.17 34.54 -9.28
N ASP A 413 -60.36 34.35 -10.34
CA ASP A 413 -60.65 34.07 -11.75
C ASP A 413 -59.34 33.68 -12.53
N ASP A 414 -59.53 33.15 -13.74
CA ASP A 414 -58.62 33.07 -14.91
C ASP A 414 -57.57 31.93 -15.10
N ALA A 415 -57.94 30.99 -15.99
CA ALA A 415 -57.24 30.40 -17.15
C ALA A 415 -55.72 30.04 -17.12
N ASP A 416 -55.37 28.76 -17.36
CA ASP A 416 -54.64 28.32 -18.59
C ASP A 416 -54.43 26.78 -18.70
N TYR A 417 -54.10 26.32 -19.91
CA TYR A 417 -53.90 24.95 -20.45
C TYR A 417 -52.93 23.98 -19.71
N PRO A 418 -52.98 22.65 -19.98
CA PRO A 418 -52.22 21.63 -19.25
C PRO A 418 -50.77 21.50 -19.74
N ALA A 419 -49.82 21.37 -18.81
CA ALA A 419 -48.42 21.06 -19.07
C ALA A 419 -48.07 19.63 -18.64
N SER A 420 -47.44 18.88 -19.55
CA SER A 420 -46.87 17.54 -19.38
C SER A 420 -45.81 17.47 -18.27
N PRO A 421 -45.56 16.29 -17.65
CA PRO A 421 -44.61 16.17 -16.55
C PRO A 421 -43.17 16.36 -17.03
N SER A 422 -42.42 17.17 -16.29
CA SER A 422 -41.00 17.39 -16.52
C SER A 422 -40.19 16.31 -15.79
N VAL A 423 -39.35 15.60 -16.54
CA VAL A 423 -38.36 14.65 -16.00
C VAL A 423 -37.25 15.47 -15.33
N GLN A 424 -37.17 15.44 -14.00
CA GLN A 424 -36.09 16.05 -13.24
C GLN A 424 -34.83 15.19 -13.36
N ARG A 425 -33.75 15.77 -13.90
CA ARG A 425 -32.42 15.15 -14.03
C ARG A 425 -31.69 15.17 -12.70
N ALA A 426 -31.13 14.02 -12.31
CA ALA A 426 -30.26 13.85 -11.15
C ALA A 426 -28.97 14.69 -11.24
N VAL A 427 -28.52 15.23 -10.10
CA VAL A 427 -27.32 16.07 -9.96
C VAL A 427 -26.16 15.23 -9.44
N ILE A 428 -25.05 15.15 -10.21
CA ILE A 428 -23.83 14.40 -9.86
C ILE A 428 -22.77 15.39 -9.33
N THR A 429 -22.18 15.11 -8.16
CA THR A 429 -21.11 15.94 -7.54
C THR A 429 -19.86 15.09 -7.31
N ILE A 430 -18.66 15.58 -7.67
CA ILE A 430 -17.36 14.88 -7.57
C ILE A 430 -16.33 15.79 -6.88
N CYS A 431 -15.65 15.33 -5.82
CA CYS A 431 -14.42 15.94 -5.25
C CYS A 431 -13.59 14.90 -4.46
N GLY A 432 -12.26 14.95 -4.55
CA GLY A 432 -11.34 14.08 -3.79
C GLY A 432 -9.96 14.68 -3.50
N LYS A 433 -9.22 14.05 -2.56
CA LYS A 433 -7.77 13.69 -2.57
C LYS A 433 -7.22 13.34 -1.16
N PRO A 434 -6.35 12.31 -1.00
CA PRO A 434 -5.60 12.02 0.23
C PRO A 434 -4.13 12.53 0.18
N ALA A 435 -3.49 12.64 1.36
CA ALA A 435 -2.15 13.21 1.59
C ALA A 435 -1.08 12.15 1.95
N GLU A 436 0.19 12.46 1.63
CA GLU A 436 1.41 11.61 1.60
C GLU A 436 2.13 11.42 2.96
N PRO A 437 3.06 10.44 3.11
CA PRO A 437 3.81 10.19 4.34
C PRO A 437 5.20 10.88 4.37
N GLU A 438 5.61 11.34 5.56
CA GLU A 438 6.93 11.96 5.83
C GLU A 438 8.01 10.92 6.22
N GLU A 439 9.27 11.21 5.86
CA GLU A 439 10.47 10.38 6.06
C GLU A 439 11.09 10.54 7.47
N GLU A 440 11.71 9.48 8.02
CA GLU A 440 12.36 9.48 9.34
C GLU A 440 13.89 9.66 9.23
N ASP A 441 14.42 10.72 9.88
CA ASP A 441 15.84 10.89 10.22
C ASP A 441 16.25 9.97 11.39
N GLU A 442 17.36 9.25 11.23
CA GLU A 442 18.07 8.48 12.26
C GLU A 442 18.77 9.42 13.26
N ASP A 443 18.11 9.66 14.38
CA ASP A 443 18.71 10.18 15.61
C ASP A 443 18.26 9.24 16.74
N ASP A 444 19.20 8.74 17.55
CA ASP A 444 18.94 7.77 18.65
C ASP A 444 18.09 8.35 19.79
N THR A 445 17.64 9.61 19.67
CA THR A 445 16.70 10.25 20.60
C THR A 445 15.26 9.79 20.40
N ILE A 446 14.62 9.42 21.50
CA ILE A 446 13.19 9.10 21.56
C ILE A 446 12.36 10.34 21.22
N LYS A 447 11.86 10.42 19.97
CA LYS A 447 10.98 11.50 19.52
C LYS A 447 9.57 11.35 20.15
N PRO A 448 8.84 12.46 20.38
CA PRO A 448 7.44 12.41 20.78
C PRO A 448 6.58 11.71 19.72
N LEU A 449 5.44 11.13 20.12
CA LEU A 449 4.53 10.46 19.18
C LEU A 449 4.01 11.47 18.13
N PRO A 450 3.87 11.07 16.85
CA PRO A 450 3.29 11.94 15.83
C PRO A 450 1.87 12.40 16.21
N ASP A 451 1.55 13.69 16.02
CA ASP A 451 0.23 14.26 16.36
C ASP A 451 -0.93 13.43 15.79
N ARG A 452 -0.78 12.97 14.53
CA ARG A 452 -1.77 12.12 13.87
C ARG A 452 -1.97 10.78 14.56
N LEU A 453 -0.89 10.14 15.02
CA LEU A 453 -0.97 8.88 15.76
C LEU A 453 -1.67 9.09 17.12
N ILE A 454 -1.37 10.19 17.81
CA ILE A 454 -2.05 10.54 19.07
C ILE A 454 -3.56 10.76 18.84
N THR A 455 -3.95 11.47 17.76
CA THR A 455 -5.36 11.64 17.41
C THR A 455 -6.06 10.29 17.15
N GLU A 456 -5.41 9.37 16.44
CA GLU A 456 -6.00 8.05 16.15
C GLU A 456 -6.10 7.17 17.41
N LEU A 457 -5.08 7.15 18.28
CA LEU A 457 -5.14 6.43 19.57
C LEU A 457 -6.22 7.01 20.49
N THR A 458 -6.33 8.33 20.56
CA THR A 458 -7.36 8.98 21.40
C THR A 458 -8.77 8.85 20.82
N ALA A 459 -8.91 8.55 19.52
CA ALA A 459 -10.19 8.13 18.93
C ALA A 459 -10.62 6.73 19.44
N ASP A 460 -9.71 5.75 19.44
CA ASP A 460 -9.96 4.42 20.03
C ASP A 460 -10.40 4.55 21.51
N ARG A 461 -9.65 5.36 22.28
CA ARG A 461 -9.96 5.63 23.69
C ARG A 461 -11.34 6.25 23.88
N THR A 462 -11.70 7.21 23.02
CA THR A 462 -13.01 7.86 23.07
C THR A 462 -14.12 6.85 22.88
N LEU A 463 -14.01 5.95 21.90
CA LEU A 463 -15.03 4.92 21.66
C LEU A 463 -15.13 3.91 22.80
N ALA A 464 -14.00 3.46 23.35
CA ALA A 464 -14.01 2.55 24.50
C ALA A 464 -14.67 3.20 25.74
N LEU A 465 -14.42 4.50 25.98
CA LEU A 465 -15.10 5.26 27.03
C LEU A 465 -16.61 5.37 26.80
N ARG A 466 -17.04 5.57 25.55
CA ARG A 466 -18.48 5.59 25.21
C ARG A 466 -19.13 4.27 25.55
N ASP A 467 -18.49 3.17 25.17
CA ASP A 467 -19.02 1.85 25.41
C ASP A 467 -19.17 1.56 26.91
N LYS A 468 -18.12 1.82 27.69
CA LYS A 468 -18.16 1.65 29.15
C LYS A 468 -19.18 2.55 29.83
N LEU A 469 -19.21 3.85 29.49
CA LEU A 469 -20.17 4.78 30.09
C LEU A 469 -21.62 4.42 29.75
N ALA A 470 -21.89 3.92 28.54
CA ALA A 470 -23.22 3.48 28.14
C ALA A 470 -23.73 2.28 28.95
N THR A 471 -22.82 1.52 29.58
CA THR A 471 -23.15 0.37 30.44
C THR A 471 -23.21 0.69 31.93
N ASP A 472 -22.86 1.92 32.34
CA ASP A 472 -22.93 2.38 33.74
C ASP A 472 -23.82 3.62 33.89
N PRO A 473 -25.13 3.43 34.13
CA PRO A 473 -26.08 4.53 34.31
C PRO A 473 -25.77 5.44 35.50
N SER A 474 -25.14 4.90 36.54
CA SER A 474 -24.83 5.67 37.75
C SER A 474 -23.73 6.69 37.49
N VAL A 475 -22.66 6.28 36.81
CA VAL A 475 -21.55 7.14 36.43
C VAL A 475 -21.96 8.10 35.31
N ALA A 476 -22.79 7.65 34.35
CA ALA A 476 -23.37 8.54 33.34
C ALA A 476 -24.18 9.68 33.96
N PHE A 477 -24.99 9.40 34.98
CA PHE A 477 -25.76 10.43 35.68
C PHE A 477 -24.85 11.43 36.38
N VAL A 478 -23.84 10.94 37.12
CA VAL A 478 -22.87 11.79 37.81
C VAL A 478 -22.09 12.65 36.81
N ALA A 479 -21.69 12.11 35.67
CA ALA A 479 -21.02 12.86 34.63
C ALA A 479 -21.91 14.02 34.16
N VAL A 480 -23.15 13.75 33.72
CA VAL A 480 -24.06 14.78 33.20
C VAL A 480 -24.40 15.82 34.26
N LEU A 481 -24.63 15.39 35.50
CA LEU A 481 -24.86 16.29 36.63
C LEU A 481 -23.63 17.17 36.93
N HIS A 482 -22.42 16.60 36.87
CA HIS A 482 -21.18 17.36 37.02
C HIS A 482 -21.09 18.47 35.98
N LYS A 483 -21.44 18.19 34.71
CA LYS A 483 -21.51 19.23 33.68
C LYS A 483 -22.57 20.29 33.97
N PHE A 484 -23.79 19.90 34.36
CA PHE A 484 -24.81 20.86 34.76
C PHE A 484 -24.36 21.76 35.91
N CYS A 485 -23.69 21.18 36.92
CA CYS A 485 -23.18 21.95 38.04
C CYS A 485 -22.10 22.95 37.59
N GLN A 486 -21.17 22.55 36.71
CA GLN A 486 -20.16 23.45 36.14
C GLN A 486 -20.79 24.64 35.41
N ASP A 487 -21.79 24.39 34.56
CA ASP A 487 -22.44 25.44 33.77
C ASP A 487 -23.26 26.41 34.62
N VAL A 488 -23.94 25.90 35.65
CA VAL A 488 -24.87 26.70 36.47
C VAL A 488 -24.14 27.45 37.58
N PHE A 489 -23.15 26.84 38.24
CA PHE A 489 -22.57 27.37 39.48
C PHE A 489 -21.14 27.90 39.35
N TYR A 490 -20.37 27.46 38.34
CA TYR A 490 -18.94 27.76 38.25
C TYR A 490 -18.56 28.69 37.09
N GLY A 491 -19.51 29.09 36.23
CA GLY A 491 -19.38 30.24 35.32
C GLY A 491 -18.24 30.17 34.28
N GLY A 492 -17.74 28.97 33.97
CA GLY A 492 -16.63 28.76 33.04
C GLY A 492 -16.99 29.01 31.57
N SER A 493 -15.96 29.22 30.73
CA SER A 493 -16.05 29.38 29.27
C SER A 493 -16.83 28.24 28.62
N GLN A 494 -17.81 28.51 27.75
CA GLN A 494 -18.67 27.49 27.09
C GLN A 494 -17.94 26.55 26.10
N TYR A 495 -16.61 26.56 26.04
CA TYR A 495 -15.79 25.80 25.10
C TYR A 495 -14.62 25.13 25.85
N GLY A 496 -14.35 23.86 25.54
CA GLY A 496 -13.14 23.15 25.98
C GLY A 496 -13.29 22.14 27.14
N PHE A 497 -14.52 21.70 27.44
CA PHE A 497 -14.78 20.64 28.42
C PHE A 497 -15.12 19.31 27.75
N ALA A 498 -14.99 18.19 28.48
CA ALA A 498 -15.29 16.84 28.00
C ALA A 498 -16.80 16.54 27.85
N MET A 499 -17.68 17.44 28.29
CA MET A 499 -19.12 17.36 28.01
C MET A 499 -19.70 18.75 27.78
N GLU A 500 -20.55 18.88 26.77
CA GLU A 500 -21.51 19.96 26.54
C GLU A 500 -22.90 19.31 26.65
N VAL A 501 -23.91 19.90 27.31
CA VAL A 501 -25.28 19.34 27.23
C VAL A 501 -25.95 19.78 25.93
N SER A 502 -25.34 19.29 24.87
CA SER A 502 -25.89 19.01 23.57
C SER A 502 -25.31 17.65 23.24
N VAL A 503 -26.15 16.64 22.96
CA VAL A 503 -25.64 15.34 22.50
C VAL A 503 -25.13 15.55 21.07
N ARG A 504 -23.89 16.04 20.97
CA ARG A 504 -23.16 16.18 19.71
C ARG A 504 -22.27 14.96 19.61
N GLY A 505 -22.64 14.02 18.74
CA GLY A 505 -21.73 12.93 18.39
C GLY A 505 -20.42 13.54 17.86
N THR A 506 -19.30 13.23 18.50
CA THR A 506 -17.98 13.67 18.01
C THR A 506 -17.67 12.95 16.70
N THR A 507 -17.38 13.70 15.64
CA THR A 507 -16.87 13.17 14.38
C THR A 507 -15.35 13.01 14.45
N PHE A 508 -14.83 11.83 14.13
CA PHE A 508 -13.40 11.53 14.14
C PHE A 508 -12.76 11.89 12.79
N HIS A 509 -11.96 12.97 12.76
CA HIS A 509 -11.31 13.47 11.54
C HIS A 509 -10.10 12.63 11.08
N SER A 510 -9.49 11.88 12.01
CA SER A 510 -8.45 10.88 11.72
C SER A 510 -8.86 9.59 12.44
N GLN A 511 -8.87 8.47 11.72
CA GLN A 511 -9.35 7.19 12.24
C GLN A 511 -8.30 6.11 11.95
N PRO A 512 -8.04 5.22 12.92
CA PRO A 512 -7.25 4.03 12.67
C PRO A 512 -8.02 3.07 11.75
N GLU A 513 -7.26 2.27 11.01
CA GLU A 513 -7.80 1.23 10.13
C GLU A 513 -8.54 0.17 10.98
N GLY A 514 -9.77 -0.21 10.57
CA GLY A 514 -10.59 -1.19 11.30
C GLY A 514 -11.40 -0.64 12.50
N LEU A 515 -11.42 0.67 12.76
CA LEU A 515 -12.18 1.27 13.88
C LEU A 515 -13.67 0.88 13.87
N ARG A 516 -14.30 0.91 12.69
CA ARG A 516 -15.71 0.53 12.46
C ARG A 516 -16.00 -0.89 12.94
N ASP A 517 -15.05 -1.79 12.73
CA ASP A 517 -15.23 -3.22 12.97
C ASP A 517 -14.84 -3.66 14.38
N SER A 518 -14.38 -2.72 15.21
CA SER A 518 -14.01 -2.96 16.60
C SER A 518 -15.20 -3.47 17.44
N VAL A 519 -14.87 -4.19 18.52
CA VAL A 519 -15.87 -4.78 19.43
C VAL A 519 -16.80 -3.72 20.00
N TYR A 520 -16.26 -2.55 20.36
CA TYR A 520 -17.04 -1.45 20.93
C TYR A 520 -17.93 -0.76 19.90
N ALA A 521 -17.44 -0.55 18.67
CA ALA A 521 -18.24 0.06 17.61
C ALA A 521 -19.48 -0.82 17.30
N LYS A 522 -19.27 -2.13 17.17
CA LYS A 522 -20.36 -3.11 17.00
C LYS A 522 -21.30 -3.17 18.22
N ALA A 523 -20.76 -3.10 19.43
CA ALA A 523 -21.57 -3.10 20.65
C ALA A 523 -22.43 -1.83 20.77
N ILE A 524 -21.87 -0.66 20.44
CA ILE A 524 -22.59 0.62 20.41
C ILE A 524 -23.69 0.59 19.34
N GLU A 525 -23.38 0.12 18.13
CA GLU A 525 -24.35 0.01 17.03
C GLU A 525 -25.48 -0.98 17.37
N ALA A 526 -25.15 -2.15 17.90
CA ALA A 526 -26.13 -3.13 18.34
C ALA A 526 -27.04 -2.58 19.47
N ARG A 527 -26.47 -1.87 20.45
CA ARG A 527 -27.27 -1.21 21.50
C ARG A 527 -28.15 -0.10 20.92
N HIS A 528 -27.61 0.71 20.01
CA HIS A 528 -28.35 1.77 19.34
C HIS A 528 -29.55 1.21 18.57
N ASP A 529 -29.34 0.16 17.78
CA ASP A 529 -30.40 -0.53 17.05
C ASP A 529 -31.44 -1.17 17.98
N SER A 530 -31.00 -1.75 19.11
CA SER A 530 -31.90 -2.31 20.10
C SER A 530 -32.84 -1.24 20.69
N TRP A 531 -32.32 -0.04 20.96
CA TRP A 531 -33.12 1.09 21.43
C TRP A 531 -33.97 1.71 20.32
N ARG A 532 -33.43 1.84 19.10
CA ARG A 532 -34.17 2.33 17.92
C ARG A 532 -35.43 1.50 17.65
N LYS A 533 -35.37 0.18 17.81
CA LYS A 533 -36.53 -0.72 17.67
C LYS A 533 -37.60 -0.55 18.76
N ARG A 534 -37.21 -0.06 19.94
CA ARG A 534 -38.09 0.11 21.12
C ARG A 534 -38.68 1.52 21.22
N LEU A 535 -38.01 2.50 20.61
CA LEU A 535 -38.43 3.90 20.63
C LEU A 535 -39.50 4.17 19.55
N PRO A 536 -40.43 5.10 19.78
CA PRO A 536 -41.42 5.50 18.77
C PRO A 536 -40.74 6.08 17.51
N ALA A 537 -41.29 5.74 16.33
CA ALA A 537 -40.77 6.23 15.06
C ALA A 537 -41.00 7.74 14.83
N LYS A 538 -42.03 8.32 15.49
CA LYS A 538 -42.36 9.74 15.41
C LYS A 538 -41.92 10.45 16.69
N VAL A 539 -41.24 11.58 16.53
CA VAL A 539 -40.77 12.42 17.67
C VAL A 539 -41.93 12.92 18.54
N ALA A 540 -43.11 13.14 17.95
CA ALA A 540 -44.31 13.57 18.68
C ALA A 540 -44.74 12.57 19.78
N ASP A 541 -44.50 11.27 19.56
CA ASP A 541 -44.90 10.20 20.48
C ASP A 541 -43.78 9.83 21.47
N LEU A 542 -42.60 10.46 21.35
CA LEU A 542 -41.40 10.13 22.10
C LEU A 542 -41.58 10.35 23.60
N TRP A 543 -42.26 11.43 24.01
CA TRP A 543 -42.47 11.74 25.42
C TRP A 543 -43.23 10.62 26.14
N ASP A 544 -44.34 10.19 25.55
CA ASP A 544 -45.17 9.12 26.11
C ASP A 544 -44.44 7.77 26.06
N GLY A 545 -43.67 7.52 25.00
CA GLY A 545 -42.81 6.34 24.89
C GLY A 545 -41.74 6.28 25.98
N LEU A 546 -41.06 7.40 26.27
CA LEU A 546 -40.07 7.48 27.33
C LEU A 546 -40.70 7.36 28.72
N ALA A 547 -41.87 7.97 28.94
CA ALA A 547 -42.60 7.87 30.20
C ALA A 547 -43.12 6.45 30.49
N ALA A 548 -43.32 5.63 29.45
CA ALA A 548 -43.74 4.24 29.57
C ALA A 548 -42.59 3.26 29.92
N LEU A 549 -41.33 3.67 29.75
CA LEU A 549 -40.16 2.87 30.14
C LEU A 549 -40.06 2.75 31.66
N THR A 550 -39.58 1.61 32.15
CA THR A 550 -39.27 1.40 33.56
C THR A 550 -38.06 2.25 33.99
N GLY A 551 -37.94 2.54 35.29
CA GLY A 551 -36.81 3.32 35.82
C GLY A 551 -35.41 2.82 35.38
N PRO A 552 -35.13 1.50 35.40
CA PRO A 552 -33.88 0.96 34.87
C PRO A 552 -33.71 1.18 33.36
N GLU A 553 -34.77 0.98 32.56
CA GLU A 553 -34.72 1.19 31.10
C GLU A 553 -34.48 2.67 30.75
N GLN A 554 -35.08 3.60 31.50
CA GLN A 554 -34.81 5.03 31.37
C GLN A 554 -33.35 5.35 31.71
N ALA A 555 -32.80 4.73 32.76
CA ALA A 555 -31.42 4.93 33.18
C ALA A 555 -30.41 4.37 32.16
N GLU A 556 -30.67 3.18 31.59
CA GLU A 556 -29.85 2.59 30.53
C GLU A 556 -29.89 3.42 29.23
N LEU A 557 -31.07 3.86 28.81
CA LEU A 557 -31.21 4.73 27.64
C LEU A 557 -30.53 6.08 27.88
N PHE A 558 -30.67 6.65 29.08
CA PHE A 558 -29.97 7.86 29.47
C PHE A 558 -28.45 7.67 29.40
N ALA A 559 -27.92 6.56 29.92
CA ALA A 559 -26.49 6.24 29.87
C ALA A 559 -25.98 6.12 28.43
N HIS A 560 -26.74 5.43 27.58
CA HIS A 560 -26.43 5.30 26.17
C HIS A 560 -26.41 6.66 25.46
N CYS A 561 -27.41 7.51 25.67
CA CYS A 561 -27.46 8.86 25.09
C CYS A 561 -26.32 9.76 25.62
N ALA A 562 -26.05 9.72 26.92
CA ALA A 562 -24.98 10.49 27.55
C ALA A 562 -23.59 10.08 27.02
N SER A 563 -23.40 8.80 26.70
CA SER A 563 -22.13 8.30 26.15
C SER A 563 -21.72 9.01 24.86
N PHE A 564 -22.65 9.39 23.99
CA PHE A 564 -22.32 10.10 22.74
C PHE A 564 -21.72 11.50 22.97
N GLY A 565 -21.90 12.07 24.16
CA GLY A 565 -21.28 13.33 24.56
C GLY A 565 -19.81 13.20 24.99
N VAL A 566 -19.30 11.98 25.19
CA VAL A 566 -17.90 11.75 25.59
C VAL A 566 -16.97 12.08 24.43
N ASN A 567 -15.96 12.91 24.72
CA ASN A 567 -14.88 13.27 23.81
C ASN A 567 -13.53 13.24 24.56
N ALA A 568 -12.71 12.23 24.25
CA ALA A 568 -11.34 12.12 24.74
C ALA A 568 -10.31 12.35 23.62
N LEU A 569 -10.74 12.93 22.48
CA LEU A 569 -9.92 13.09 21.29
C LEU A 569 -8.89 14.20 21.46
N TYR A 570 -7.63 13.88 21.15
CA TYR A 570 -6.57 14.87 20.98
C TYR A 570 -6.66 15.53 19.61
N GLU A 571 -6.68 16.87 19.60
CA GLU A 571 -6.62 17.69 18.40
C GLU A 571 -5.47 18.68 18.54
N ARG A 572 -4.64 18.79 17.52
CA ARG A 572 -3.54 19.75 17.53
C ARG A 572 -4.10 21.18 17.51
N ALA A 573 -3.75 21.97 18.53
CA ALA A 573 -4.10 23.38 18.56
C ALA A 573 -3.19 24.18 17.60
N ASP A 574 -3.75 24.68 16.50
CA ASP A 574 -3.00 25.47 15.52
C ASP A 574 -2.60 26.85 16.07
N ARG A 575 -1.33 27.22 15.90
CA ARG A 575 -0.75 28.50 16.36
C ARG A 575 -1.38 29.74 15.70
N TYR A 576 -2.13 29.58 14.61
CA TYR A 576 -2.71 30.67 13.81
C TYR A 576 -4.22 30.47 13.54
N GLY A 577 -5.02 30.30 14.61
CA GLY A 577 -6.48 30.51 14.55
C GLY A 577 -7.35 29.27 14.34
N GLY A 578 -6.94 28.10 14.82
CA GLY A 578 -7.80 26.90 14.87
C GLY A 578 -8.98 27.06 15.83
N ARG A 579 -10.04 26.25 15.64
CA ARG A 579 -11.27 26.25 16.49
C ARG A 579 -11.05 25.81 17.94
N VAL A 580 -9.89 25.23 18.28
CA VAL A 580 -9.61 24.62 19.60
C VAL A 580 -8.25 25.10 20.12
N SER A 581 -8.18 25.52 21.38
CA SER A 581 -6.95 25.99 22.05
C SER A 581 -6.18 24.84 22.72
N ALA A 582 -4.87 25.00 22.92
CA ALA A 582 -4.06 23.97 23.60
C ALA A 582 -4.58 23.70 25.02
N HIS A 583 -4.96 24.76 25.74
CA HIS A 583 -5.54 24.65 27.09
C HIS A 583 -6.86 23.85 27.11
N SER A 584 -7.73 24.05 26.12
CA SER A 584 -8.98 23.29 26.01
C SER A 584 -8.77 21.81 25.66
N VAL A 585 -7.68 21.47 24.96
CA VAL A 585 -7.35 20.06 24.67
C VAL A 585 -6.79 19.40 25.92
N GLU A 586 -5.88 20.06 26.62
CA GLU A 586 -5.32 19.59 27.90
C GLU A 586 -6.43 19.34 28.94
N GLN A 587 -7.35 20.29 29.09
CA GLN A 587 -8.49 20.13 30.00
C GLN A 587 -9.41 18.97 29.60
N ARG A 588 -9.70 18.82 28.30
CA ARG A 588 -10.51 17.70 27.78
C ARG A 588 -9.88 16.35 28.13
N ILE A 589 -8.58 16.19 27.94
CA ILE A 589 -7.87 14.94 28.25
C ILE A 589 -7.89 14.67 29.76
N ALA A 590 -7.66 15.68 30.60
CA ALA A 590 -7.71 15.53 32.06
C ALA A 590 -9.11 15.12 32.57
N GLU A 591 -10.17 15.67 31.98
CA GLU A 591 -11.54 15.27 32.30
C GLU A 591 -11.88 13.86 31.80
N ALA A 592 -11.36 13.47 30.63
CA ALA A 592 -11.48 12.11 30.11
C ALA A 592 -10.75 11.08 30.99
N ASP A 593 -9.59 11.42 31.56
CA ASP A 593 -8.88 10.58 32.53
C ASP A 593 -9.74 10.34 33.79
N ARG A 594 -10.36 11.40 34.33
CA ARG A 594 -11.26 11.29 35.48
C ARG A 594 -12.48 10.41 35.17
N LEU A 595 -13.04 10.53 33.96
CA LEU A 595 -14.14 9.70 33.52
C LEU A 595 -13.70 8.23 33.35
N SER A 596 -12.52 7.99 32.79
CA SER A 596 -11.92 6.66 32.63
C SER A 596 -11.79 5.94 33.96
N LEU A 597 -11.30 6.63 34.99
CA LEU A 597 -11.22 6.11 36.35
C LEU A 597 -12.61 5.83 36.96
N ALA A 598 -13.58 6.71 36.72
CA ALA A 598 -14.93 6.56 37.27
C ALA A 598 -15.67 5.35 36.68
N VAL A 599 -15.50 5.07 35.38
CA VAL A 599 -16.11 3.90 34.72
C VAL A 599 -15.24 2.64 34.79
N GLY A 600 -14.04 2.73 35.38
CA GLY A 600 -13.08 1.64 35.41
C GLY A 600 -12.66 1.16 34.02
N LEU A 601 -12.44 2.08 33.07
CA LEU A 601 -11.98 1.71 31.73
C LEU A 601 -10.50 1.33 31.78
N ASP A 602 -10.19 0.10 31.37
CA ASP A 602 -8.86 -0.34 30.98
C ASP A 602 -8.86 -0.68 29.48
N MET A 603 -7.99 -0.04 28.70
CA MET A 603 -7.94 -0.23 27.25
C MET A 603 -7.44 -1.63 26.84
N ALA A 604 -6.60 -2.27 27.65
CA ALA A 604 -6.12 -3.62 27.38
C ALA A 604 -7.22 -4.65 27.66
N GLU A 605 -7.96 -4.51 28.77
CA GLU A 605 -9.14 -5.35 29.05
C GLU A 605 -10.27 -5.16 28.03
N ALA A 606 -10.43 -3.92 27.56
CA ALA A 606 -11.38 -3.59 26.52
C ALA A 606 -11.04 -4.35 25.21
N GLY A 607 -9.76 -4.68 24.98
CA GLY A 607 -9.29 -5.49 23.84
C GLY A 607 -8.32 -4.76 22.92
N TRP A 608 -7.85 -3.56 23.27
CA TRP A 608 -6.81 -2.89 22.51
C TRP A 608 -5.45 -3.56 22.72
N ARG A 609 -4.71 -3.79 21.64
CA ARG A 609 -3.34 -4.34 21.67
C ARG A 609 -2.47 -3.65 20.63
N PRO A 610 -1.17 -3.47 20.90
CA PRO A 610 -0.26 -2.87 19.93
C PRO A 610 0.00 -3.85 18.77
N THR A 611 -0.31 -3.43 17.55
CA THR A 611 -0.03 -4.17 16.32
C THR A 611 0.87 -3.35 15.39
N VAL A 612 1.42 -3.99 14.36
CA VAL A 612 2.17 -3.31 13.30
C VAL A 612 1.31 -2.21 12.65
N ALA A 613 0.03 -2.48 12.40
CA ALA A 613 -0.87 -1.54 11.71
C ALA A 613 -1.24 -0.32 12.56
N ASN A 614 -1.50 -0.51 13.87
CA ASN A 614 -2.07 0.56 14.70
C ASN A 614 -1.02 1.42 15.44
N TYR A 615 0.14 0.86 15.81
CA TYR A 615 1.16 1.53 16.62
C TYR A 615 2.59 1.19 16.20
N LEU A 616 2.96 -0.09 16.21
CA LEU A 616 4.37 -0.53 16.11
C LEU A 616 5.01 -0.21 14.76
N GLY A 617 4.25 -0.22 13.66
CA GLY A 617 4.73 0.20 12.34
C GLY A 617 4.85 1.73 12.16
N ARG A 618 4.30 2.51 13.09
CA ARG A 618 4.12 3.97 12.98
C ARG A 618 5.00 4.78 13.92
N VAL A 619 5.79 4.11 14.75
CA VAL A 619 6.76 4.72 15.67
C VAL A 619 8.19 4.35 15.28
N THR A 620 9.17 5.10 15.78
CA THR A 620 10.59 4.89 15.47
C THR A 620 11.13 3.62 16.14
N LYS A 621 12.25 3.05 15.64
CA LYS A 621 12.89 1.87 16.26
C LYS A 621 13.16 2.05 17.77
N PRO A 622 13.70 3.20 18.25
CA PRO A 622 13.88 3.42 19.69
C PRO A 622 12.57 3.30 20.49
N ARG A 623 11.44 3.78 19.94
CA ARG A 623 10.11 3.66 20.56
C ARG A 623 9.60 2.22 20.61
N ILE A 624 9.86 1.42 19.57
CA ILE A 624 9.51 -0.01 19.58
C ILE A 624 10.29 -0.73 20.68
N LEU A 625 11.59 -0.43 20.82
CA LEU A 625 12.43 -1.04 21.86
C LEU A 625 12.03 -0.60 23.27
N GLU A 626 11.65 0.66 23.45
CA GLU A 626 11.09 1.16 24.70
C GLU A 626 9.79 0.43 25.07
N ALA A 627 8.85 0.30 24.14
CA ALA A 627 7.60 -0.42 24.36
C ALA A 627 7.83 -1.89 24.76
N VAL A 628 8.73 -2.60 24.07
CA VAL A 628 9.07 -3.99 24.38
C VAL A 628 9.84 -4.10 25.70
N ARG A 629 10.69 -3.14 26.04
CA ARG A 629 11.37 -3.09 27.34
C ARG A 629 10.37 -2.94 28.48
N GLU A 630 9.39 -2.06 28.33
CA GLU A 630 8.35 -1.83 29.33
C GLU A 630 7.39 -3.03 29.46
N GLY A 631 6.92 -3.61 28.35
CA GLY A 631 5.93 -4.68 28.38
C GLY A 631 6.50 -6.09 28.56
N ALA A 632 7.67 -6.40 28.00
CA ALA A 632 8.26 -7.73 27.96
C ALA A 632 9.68 -7.83 28.57
N GLY A 633 10.23 -6.70 29.04
CA GLY A 633 11.51 -6.63 29.74
C GLY A 633 12.74 -6.44 28.85
N GLU A 634 13.85 -6.04 29.48
CA GLU A 634 15.10 -5.67 28.81
C GLU A 634 15.70 -6.78 27.93
N ARG A 635 15.56 -8.05 28.35
CA ARG A 635 16.06 -9.20 27.56
C ARG A 635 15.32 -9.34 26.23
N ALA A 636 14.01 -9.10 26.22
CA ALA A 636 13.21 -9.17 25.00
C ALA A 636 13.56 -8.02 24.04
N ALA A 637 13.77 -6.81 24.56
CA ALA A 637 14.21 -5.67 23.77
C ALA A 637 15.58 -5.92 23.10
N GLN A 638 16.53 -6.52 23.81
CA GLN A 638 17.86 -6.86 23.25
C GLN A 638 17.78 -7.91 22.13
N LEU A 639 16.85 -8.87 22.22
CA LEU A 639 16.65 -9.90 21.19
C LEU A 639 16.14 -9.31 19.87
N ILE A 640 15.44 -8.17 19.89
CA ILE A 640 14.89 -7.55 18.68
C ILE A 640 15.68 -6.32 18.22
N ALA A 641 16.60 -5.78 19.03
CA ALA A 641 17.35 -4.55 18.76
C ALA A 641 18.14 -4.55 17.44
N HIS A 642 18.55 -5.73 16.97
CA HIS A 642 19.31 -5.89 15.74
C HIS A 642 18.44 -6.03 14.48
N LEU A 643 17.11 -6.11 14.62
CA LEU A 643 16.17 -6.33 13.53
C LEU A 643 15.89 -5.04 12.74
N LYS A 644 15.46 -5.18 11.48
CA LYS A 644 14.96 -4.06 10.67
C LYS A 644 13.60 -3.59 11.20
N LYS A 645 13.20 -2.34 10.92
CA LYS A 645 11.98 -1.72 11.52
C LYS A 645 10.72 -2.58 11.34
N GLY A 646 10.48 -3.08 10.13
CA GLY A 646 9.33 -3.96 9.85
C GLY A 646 9.38 -5.25 10.67
N ASP A 647 10.49 -5.98 10.60
CA ASP A 647 10.68 -7.24 11.34
C ASP A 647 10.65 -7.03 12.87
N MET A 648 11.21 -5.91 13.34
CA MET A 648 11.19 -5.49 14.74
C MET A 648 9.76 -5.20 15.19
N ALA A 649 8.94 -4.54 14.37
CA ALA A 649 7.54 -4.27 14.68
C ALA A 649 6.72 -5.57 14.74
N THR A 650 6.93 -6.49 13.80
CA THR A 650 6.25 -7.81 13.81
C THR A 650 6.62 -8.65 15.02
N GLU A 651 7.92 -8.69 15.37
CA GLU A 651 8.37 -9.44 16.55
C GLU A 651 7.93 -8.75 17.86
N ALA A 652 7.93 -7.42 17.90
CA ALA A 652 7.39 -6.66 19.02
C ALA A 652 5.89 -6.91 19.23
N GLU A 653 5.11 -7.02 18.14
CA GLU A 653 3.69 -7.38 18.22
C GLU A 653 3.51 -8.74 18.91
N ARG A 654 4.30 -9.73 18.51
CA ARG A 654 4.29 -11.07 19.15
C ARG A 654 4.66 -11.00 20.63
N LEU A 655 5.70 -10.24 20.98
CA LEU A 655 6.19 -10.13 22.35
C LEU A 655 5.20 -9.37 23.26
N LEU A 656 4.48 -8.39 22.73
CA LEU A 656 3.56 -7.56 23.49
C LEU A 656 2.12 -8.10 23.52
N ALA A 657 1.77 -9.05 22.65
CA ALA A 657 0.40 -9.56 22.45
C ALA A 657 -0.35 -9.96 23.73
N GLU A 658 0.35 -10.48 24.75
CA GLU A 658 -0.25 -10.95 26.02
C GLU A 658 0.21 -10.16 27.25
N THR A 659 0.93 -9.05 27.05
CA THR A 659 1.52 -8.27 28.15
C THR A 659 0.55 -7.25 28.76
N GLY A 660 -0.53 -6.92 28.03
CA GLY A 660 -1.44 -5.82 28.42
C GLY A 660 -0.80 -4.43 28.29
N TRP A 661 0.36 -4.31 27.64
CA TRP A 661 1.05 -3.04 27.46
C TRP A 661 0.24 -2.06 26.61
N LEU A 662 0.21 -0.79 27.04
CA LEU A 662 -0.49 0.30 26.39
C LEU A 662 0.46 1.48 26.13
N PRO A 663 0.30 2.22 25.01
CA PRO A 663 1.02 3.48 24.78
C PRO A 663 0.48 4.58 25.69
N GLU A 664 1.32 5.57 26.01
CA GLU A 664 1.03 6.67 26.93
C GLU A 664 -0.37 7.31 26.80
N PRO A 665 -0.89 7.65 25.59
CA PRO A 665 -2.22 8.26 25.47
C PRO A 665 -3.40 7.36 25.89
N LEU A 666 -3.18 6.04 25.94
CA LEU A 666 -4.16 5.03 26.33
C LEU A 666 -4.04 4.59 27.79
N ARG A 667 -3.00 5.03 28.51
CA ARG A 667 -2.81 4.72 29.93
C ARG A 667 -3.72 5.59 30.78
N ASN A 668 -4.16 5.03 31.91
CA ASN A 668 -4.83 5.81 32.94
C ASN A 668 -3.76 6.51 33.78
N SER A 669 -3.67 7.82 33.65
CA SER A 669 -2.71 8.70 34.37
C SER A 669 -2.77 8.59 35.91
N GLY A 670 -3.76 7.90 36.48
CA GLY A 670 -3.87 7.61 37.92
C GLY A 670 -3.29 6.28 38.41
N ALA A 671 -2.95 5.32 37.53
CA ALA A 671 -2.48 3.99 37.95
C ALA A 671 -0.95 3.86 38.04
N ASP A 672 -0.19 4.70 37.32
CA ASP A 672 1.27 4.61 37.24
C ASP A 672 2.03 5.52 38.24
N ALA A 673 1.32 6.33 39.03
CA ALA A 673 1.98 7.15 40.07
C ALA A 673 2.55 6.31 41.23
N GLU A 674 2.14 5.04 41.39
CA GLU A 674 2.65 4.14 42.43
C GLU A 674 3.78 3.22 41.93
N SER A 675 4.01 3.09 40.61
CA SER A 675 4.97 2.13 40.05
C SER A 675 6.36 2.71 39.75
N THR A 676 6.54 4.04 39.83
CA THR A 676 7.80 4.72 39.43
C THR A 676 8.72 5.17 40.58
N GLU A 677 8.36 4.97 41.85
CA GLU A 677 9.22 5.34 42.99
C GLU A 677 9.99 4.18 43.66
N ALA A 678 9.89 2.96 43.14
CA ALA A 678 10.51 1.79 43.78
C ALA A 678 11.56 1.08 42.90
N ASP A 679 12.58 1.80 42.41
CA ASP A 679 13.93 1.20 42.22
C ASP A 679 15.02 2.27 42.00
N SER A 680 15.48 2.89 43.09
CA SER A 680 16.85 3.42 43.14
C SER A 680 17.34 3.47 44.59
N GLY A 681 18.01 2.40 45.01
CA GLY A 681 18.60 2.34 46.33
C GLY A 681 19.39 1.06 46.58
N GLU A 682 20.52 0.89 45.91
CA GLU A 682 21.55 -0.04 46.40
C GLU A 682 22.40 0.64 47.48
N GLY A 683 22.33 0.09 48.70
CA GLY A 683 23.50 -0.09 49.57
C GLY A 683 23.54 0.75 50.85
N ASP A 684 23.01 0.20 51.95
CA ASP A 684 23.85 0.01 53.14
C ASP A 684 23.30 -1.12 54.03
N GLU A 685 24.19 -2.01 54.47
CA GLU A 685 23.90 -3.10 55.42
C GLU A 685 23.87 -2.55 56.85
N ALA A 686 22.82 -2.86 57.65
CA ALA A 686 22.95 -3.18 59.08
C ALA A 686 21.62 -3.65 59.74
N LEU A 687 21.56 -4.96 60.02
CA LEU A 687 21.04 -5.71 61.18
C LEU A 687 19.66 -5.42 61.83
N PRO A 688 18.95 -6.48 62.32
CA PRO A 688 17.55 -6.41 62.77
C PRO A 688 17.37 -5.94 64.22
N ASP A 689 16.29 -5.18 64.42
CA ASP A 689 15.93 -4.44 65.64
C ASP A 689 15.18 -5.31 66.68
N PHE A 690 15.86 -6.33 67.20
CA PHE A 690 15.46 -7.00 68.43
C PHE A 690 16.64 -6.94 69.40
N LEU A 691 16.73 -5.82 70.13
CA LEU A 691 17.29 -5.65 71.50
C LEU A 691 17.72 -4.18 71.68
N ASP A 692 16.87 -3.42 72.37
CA ASP A 692 17.17 -2.36 73.37
C ASP A 692 15.96 -1.41 73.38
N GLY A 693 15.07 -1.39 74.39
CA GLY A 693 15.34 -1.50 75.82
C GLY A 693 15.33 -0.08 76.39
N ASP A 694 14.21 0.27 77.03
CA ASP A 694 13.95 1.40 77.95
C ASP A 694 14.99 2.52 78.06
N ASP A 695 14.54 3.77 77.86
CA ASP A 695 14.74 4.78 78.91
C ASP A 695 13.78 5.97 78.78
N GLU A 696 13.54 6.53 79.94
CA GLU A 696 12.40 7.31 80.42
C GLU A 696 12.60 8.83 80.23
N GLU A 697 11.53 9.57 80.55
CA GLU A 697 11.51 10.96 81.07
C GLU A 697 11.42 12.21 80.14
N THR A 698 10.22 12.79 80.22
CA THR A 698 9.89 14.16 80.72
C THR A 698 9.64 15.34 79.77
N ASN A 699 8.37 15.78 79.84
CA ASN A 699 7.83 17.13 80.04
C ASN A 699 8.42 18.33 79.29
N THR A 700 7.53 19.00 78.54
CA THR A 700 7.19 20.41 78.82
C THR A 700 5.71 20.68 78.50
N ASP A 701 5.03 21.26 79.49
CA ASP A 701 3.64 21.67 79.60
C ASP A 701 3.28 22.99 78.87
N ASP A 702 1.96 23.25 78.86
CA ASP A 702 1.22 24.54 78.92
C ASP A 702 0.94 25.30 77.60
N GLU A 703 -0.30 25.30 77.09
CA GLU A 703 -1.53 26.03 77.53
C GLU A 703 -1.62 27.45 76.93
N GLU A 704 -2.64 27.73 76.10
CA GLU A 704 -3.73 28.67 76.42
C GLU A 704 -4.77 28.82 75.28
N GLU A 705 -6.03 28.74 75.69
CA GLU A 705 -7.30 28.84 74.95
C GLU A 705 -7.70 30.29 74.56
N ARG A 706 -8.58 30.43 73.56
CA ARG A 706 -9.91 31.12 73.62
C ARG A 706 -10.49 31.30 72.20
N HIS A 707 -11.55 30.57 71.81
CA HIS A 707 -12.99 30.89 71.95
C HIS A 707 -13.44 32.06 71.03
N LEU A 708 -14.60 32.11 70.35
CA LEU A 708 -15.78 31.26 70.14
C LEU A 708 -16.71 32.05 69.18
N ALA A 709 -17.58 31.34 68.44
CA ALA A 709 -18.94 31.73 68.00
C ALA A 709 -19.12 32.87 66.97
N ALA A 710 -20.24 33.01 66.24
CA ALA A 710 -21.34 32.19 65.71
C ALA A 710 -22.27 33.17 64.96
N ALA A 711 -23.38 32.65 64.38
CA ALA A 711 -24.55 33.33 63.78
C ALA A 711 -24.47 33.50 62.26
N GLU A 712 -25.47 33.12 61.46
CA GLU A 712 -26.83 32.63 61.72
C GLU A 712 -27.32 31.85 60.49
#